data_AF-N8VFY7-F1
#
_entry.id   AF-N8VFY7-F1
#
_cell.length_a   1.000
_cell.length_b   1.000
_cell.length_c   1.000
_cell.angle_alpha   90.00
_cell.angle_beta   90.00
_cell.angle_gamma   90.00
#
_symmetry.space_group_name_H-M   'P 1'
#
loop_
_entity.id
_entity.type
_entity.pdbx_description
1 polymer ?
#
loop_
_entity_poly.entity_id
_entity_poly.type
_entity_poly.pdbx_seq_one_letter_code
_entity_poly.pdbx_strand_id
1 'polypeptide(L)'
;MPKSSRDLFSLDVFDLKSFISPYMMIFPPTIFALLIWWTNKSFGFIFTHTVAELISIIIALTALIVTLVSRHFTKNYFVVFIAIAIGWCGFIDLFHTLLYKGMHIFPVSSANQAVQLWIGARLLQAFAMLASPFMLTRLIKPVQLNLFFGLLSIAIVTAVMQGFFPIAFIEGQGLTPFKIYSEYLIIGILAIALVLVWKRRKYLSVQLTFGVCLSMLTMMASEFAFTQYVSVYADVNLLGHILKVYSYWFMYLALVESTIKEPFSMLSKAASTYDTIPDPTYIVNSSQTIQQANLAAGRAHGTSAAQLTGLSAHELLHDPNVPVMDCPICSQLDQNPKEFLAQLVLPNNKTIECHVAPFTERLGKKPVWVMVVRDITERQLLLQSVQKRVTEVRCLNQINQLCNNTHISMTELLNKALEIIPSGFSSPEQVYLQINSEWGIFGADTPLQTSCLQSVFANDTKRFGTLTVWYNQTQSTLAFLPEEQRLIDHITSQITDVHTRLKSQGRVARLTYLYRLLSETNRVIAHSQNQHDMFAELQQVLLQLGSFDKILIALKVDDQADSPLLVQFHHNIAENMLEILYKVLQQDENPPLKQVKNTSSDVDVYTYNLLSPPHKYFTPEYKMWRQYLNQEQVRQVALTPLLLKGHFLGMVGLYTTGQVEFDEEQIQLLQNLSRDISSALERFSAEQHRKIAETYSQQMENRFQQVFLQSPVPMQIISIQDEHILAVNLAYEKWLGYNLEDFQNREVWLKEVAPNEEQKQLIQQSWEEALQLAKNGKQVKLPEVTLIAKDGSQRIAQRTLEIVGNDVILAWIDLTIIRKTEQALKDSEQRFRGMVEQTLVGMYVLRDNRYLYVNPSYAEMLGRSSTELTDHNFLEFTNATAENIERIHQTNDQFQVTIHLNIPYTVPVQHKNGQIREFALHARSIIWDDGLPAAIVMAQDITEQKQAEEQIARQVKQLEATMYGTLRAVSTMMEMRDPYTAGHEYRVGLIASAIAKEMGWDEKRCFQMEEIGLVHDIGKISIPSEILTKPSRLSYLEMEMMKGHAQAGYEILKDVPFNIPIAEIIGQHHERMDGSGYPKGLKGDEIRLEARILAVADVIESMSTHRPYRAALGVDAALVEILHGRGTVYDADVCDAAVRLIKEKGYVLPIFTQ
;
A
#
# COMPACT_ATOMS: atom_id res chain seq x y z
N MET A 1 -35.62 23.38 32.02
CA MET A 1 -35.16 24.43 32.96
C MET A 1 -33.69 24.74 32.69
N PRO A 2 -33.21 25.99 32.87
CA PRO A 2 -31.77 26.26 32.93
C PRO A 2 -31.21 25.65 34.22
N LYS A 3 -30.18 24.80 34.12
CA LYS A 3 -29.49 24.26 35.31
C LYS A 3 -28.84 25.41 36.10
N SER A 4 -28.82 25.27 37.42
CA SER A 4 -28.48 26.37 38.33
C SER A 4 -26.99 26.73 38.25
N SER A 5 -26.66 27.96 38.63
CA SER A 5 -25.26 28.44 38.67
C SER A 5 -24.36 27.71 39.67
N ARG A 6 -24.91 26.85 40.54
CA ARG A 6 -24.13 26.02 41.48
C ARG A 6 -23.52 24.77 40.83
N ASP A 7 -24.05 24.30 39.70
CA ASP A 7 -23.54 23.11 39.00
C ASP A 7 -22.32 23.41 38.10
N LEU A 8 -21.87 24.68 38.02
CA LEU A 8 -20.75 25.09 37.16
C LEU A 8 -19.35 24.77 37.72
N PHE A 9 -19.26 24.34 38.98
CA PHE A 9 -18.00 24.04 39.67
C PHE A 9 -18.02 22.71 40.44
N SER A 10 -18.98 21.80 40.16
CA SER A 10 -18.92 20.45 40.74
C SER A 10 -17.77 19.66 40.10
N LEU A 11 -17.03 18.93 40.94
CA LEU A 11 -15.91 18.09 40.51
C LEU A 11 -16.33 17.01 39.50
N ASP A 12 -17.60 16.60 39.52
CA ASP A 12 -18.16 15.60 38.58
C ASP A 12 -18.33 16.12 37.14
N VAL A 13 -18.24 17.43 36.89
CA VAL A 13 -18.15 17.99 35.52
C VAL A 13 -16.70 17.99 35.02
N PHE A 14 -15.73 17.95 35.94
CA PHE A 14 -14.30 17.85 35.67
C PHE A 14 -13.79 16.44 35.96
N ASP A 15 -14.30 15.44 35.24
CA ASP A 15 -13.69 14.09 35.24
C ASP A 15 -12.34 14.10 34.50
N LEU A 16 -11.33 14.63 35.20
CA LEU A 16 -9.93 14.75 34.80
C LEU A 16 -9.28 13.40 34.46
N LYS A 17 -9.90 12.26 34.78
CA LYS A 17 -9.41 10.93 34.37
C LYS A 17 -9.76 10.60 32.92
N SER A 18 -10.79 11.22 32.35
CA SER A 18 -11.15 11.11 30.93
C SER A 18 -10.39 12.09 30.01
N PHE A 19 -9.68 13.05 30.63
CA PHE A 19 -8.98 14.14 29.95
C PHE A 19 -7.71 13.63 29.24
N ILE A 20 -7.00 14.55 28.57
CA ILE A 20 -5.56 14.37 28.33
C ILE A 20 -4.94 13.95 29.66
N SER A 21 -4.30 12.77 29.67
CA SER A 21 -3.59 12.21 30.83
C SER A 21 -2.94 13.35 31.63
N PRO A 22 -3.26 13.57 32.93
CA PRO A 22 -2.79 14.76 33.65
C PRO A 22 -1.26 14.96 33.60
N TYR A 23 -0.54 13.85 33.43
CA TYR A 23 0.88 13.80 33.08
C TYR A 23 1.24 14.61 31.82
N MET A 24 0.51 14.48 30.70
CA MET A 24 0.77 15.22 29.45
C MET A 24 0.43 16.72 29.52
N MET A 25 -0.45 17.13 30.43
CA MET A 25 -0.70 18.55 30.70
C MET A 25 0.43 19.22 31.49
N ILE A 26 1.03 18.50 32.45
CA ILE A 26 1.94 19.09 33.43
C ILE A 26 3.40 18.75 33.11
N PHE A 27 3.70 17.48 32.81
CA PHE A 27 5.07 16.95 32.78
C PHE A 27 5.92 17.52 31.63
N PRO A 28 5.49 17.53 30.35
CA PRO A 28 6.29 18.13 29.27
C PRO A 28 6.57 19.63 29.44
N PRO A 29 5.60 20.52 29.74
CA PRO A 29 5.91 21.94 29.92
C PRO A 29 6.66 22.20 31.24
N THR A 30 6.54 21.34 32.25
CA THR A 30 7.42 21.40 33.43
C THR A 30 8.86 21.05 33.06
N ILE A 31 9.10 20.04 32.22
CA ILE A 31 10.43 19.73 31.70
C ILE A 31 10.99 20.91 30.90
N PHE A 32 10.20 21.53 30.02
CA PHE A 32 10.65 22.73 29.30
C PHE A 32 10.94 23.91 30.22
N ALA A 33 10.12 24.14 31.26
CA ALA A 33 10.37 25.19 32.25
C ALA A 33 11.65 24.92 33.07
N LEU A 34 11.90 23.67 33.47
CA LEU A 34 13.13 23.26 34.16
C LEU A 34 14.36 23.37 33.25
N LEU A 35 14.23 23.01 31.97
CA LEU A 35 15.28 23.18 30.96
C LEU A 35 15.63 24.65 30.78
N ILE A 36 14.64 25.54 30.61
CA ILE A 36 14.80 26.99 30.50
C ILE A 36 15.44 27.59 31.76
N TRP A 37 15.04 27.12 32.95
CA TRP A 37 15.66 27.55 34.21
C TRP A 37 17.12 27.10 34.33
N TRP A 38 17.41 25.84 33.96
CA TRP A 38 18.75 25.28 33.98
C TRP A 38 19.68 25.95 32.98
N THR A 39 19.23 26.16 31.73
CA THR A 39 20.03 26.85 30.71
C THR A 39 20.36 28.29 31.12
N ASN A 40 19.48 28.98 31.86
CA ASN A 40 19.78 30.31 32.39
C ASN A 40 20.95 30.31 33.37
N LYS A 41 21.05 29.26 34.19
CA LYS A 41 22.14 29.10 35.15
C LYS A 41 23.45 28.60 34.53
N SER A 42 23.37 27.76 33.48
CA SER A 42 24.55 27.13 32.88
C SER A 42 25.14 27.87 31.67
N PHE A 43 24.32 28.54 30.87
CA PHE A 43 24.72 29.17 29.59
C PHE A 43 24.31 30.64 29.47
N GLY A 44 23.61 31.18 30.47
CA GLY A 44 23.19 32.57 30.52
C GLY A 44 21.92 32.90 29.72
N PHE A 45 21.48 34.14 29.86
CA PHE A 45 20.15 34.56 29.40
C PHE A 45 19.95 34.49 27.88
N ILE A 46 20.95 34.88 27.07
CA ILE A 46 20.79 34.94 25.60
C ILE A 46 20.51 33.55 25.03
N PHE A 47 21.27 32.54 25.44
CA PHE A 47 21.04 31.15 25.04
C PHE A 47 19.66 30.65 25.50
N THR A 48 19.28 31.02 26.73
CA THR A 48 18.01 30.63 27.33
C THR A 48 16.79 31.21 26.63
N HIS A 49 16.85 32.51 26.30
CA HIS A 49 15.84 33.20 25.51
C HIS A 49 15.64 32.47 24.18
N THR A 50 16.72 32.21 23.44
CA THR A 50 16.69 31.47 22.18
C THR A 50 16.09 30.07 22.33
N VAL A 51 16.41 29.33 23.39
CA VAL A 51 15.79 28.02 23.68
C VAL A 51 14.28 28.14 23.94
N ALA A 52 13.84 29.10 24.77
CA ALA A 52 12.43 29.29 25.09
C ALA A 52 11.59 29.75 23.89
N GLU A 53 12.16 30.62 23.06
CA GLU A 53 11.57 31.06 21.80
C GLU A 53 11.48 29.89 20.80
N LEU A 54 12.57 29.15 20.57
CA LEU A 54 12.57 28.00 19.65
C LEU A 54 11.56 26.91 20.05
N ILE A 55 11.43 26.59 21.34
CA ILE A 55 10.40 25.64 21.82
C ILE A 55 9.00 26.12 21.39
N SER A 56 8.71 27.41 21.56
CA SER A 56 7.42 28.00 21.21
C SER A 56 7.18 28.02 19.69
N ILE A 57 8.20 28.36 18.90
CA ILE A 57 8.16 28.37 17.43
C ILE A 57 7.92 26.95 16.88
N ILE A 58 8.62 25.94 17.41
CA ILE A 58 8.44 24.53 17.05
C ILE A 58 7.00 24.10 17.34
N ILE A 59 6.49 24.36 18.55
CA ILE A 59 5.12 24.03 18.94
C ILE A 59 4.09 24.67 17.99
N ALA A 60 4.30 25.94 17.60
CA ALA A 60 3.43 26.65 16.66
C ALA A 60 3.46 26.06 15.25
N LEU A 61 4.63 25.74 14.72
CA LEU A 61 4.80 25.15 13.39
C LEU A 61 4.23 23.72 13.35
N THR A 62 4.46 22.90 14.39
CA THR A 62 3.87 21.57 14.50
C THR A 62 2.35 21.64 14.59
N ALA A 63 1.80 22.56 15.39
CA ALA A 63 0.34 22.77 15.48
C ALA A 63 -0.26 23.16 14.12
N LEU A 64 0.41 24.04 13.36
CA LEU A 64 0.03 24.42 12.00
C LEU A 64 0.02 23.20 11.06
N ILE A 65 1.13 22.46 11.00
CA ILE A 65 1.29 21.29 10.11
C ILE A 65 0.23 20.23 10.43
N VAL A 66 0.10 19.85 11.71
CA VAL A 66 -0.90 18.87 12.16
C VAL A 66 -2.30 19.30 11.75
N THR A 67 -2.66 20.56 11.95
CA THR A 67 -3.99 21.07 11.60
C THR A 67 -4.22 21.13 10.09
N LEU A 68 -3.20 21.47 9.29
CA LEU A 68 -3.31 21.48 7.82
C LEU A 68 -3.46 20.09 7.22
N VAL A 69 -2.80 19.07 7.78
CA VAL A 69 -2.92 17.66 7.35
C VAL A 69 -4.26 17.07 7.80
N SER A 70 -4.63 17.26 9.07
CA SER A 70 -5.86 16.69 9.66
C SER A 70 -7.15 17.39 9.24
N ARG A 71 -7.09 18.57 8.58
CA ARG A 71 -8.24 19.41 8.21
C ARG A 71 -9.42 18.68 7.56
N HIS A 72 -9.14 17.59 6.82
CA HIS A 72 -10.16 16.81 6.11
C HIS A 72 -11.04 16.00 7.06
N PHE A 73 -10.53 15.63 8.24
CA PHE A 73 -11.26 15.00 9.33
C PHE A 73 -11.97 16.02 10.23
N THR A 74 -11.57 17.30 10.18
CA THR A 74 -11.96 18.31 11.16
C THR A 74 -12.77 19.43 10.51
N LYS A 75 -14.10 19.30 10.51
CA LYS A 75 -15.03 20.34 10.01
C LYS A 75 -15.10 21.60 10.92
N ASN A 76 -14.17 21.76 11.87
CA ASN A 76 -14.15 22.83 12.85
C ASN A 76 -13.21 23.98 12.44
N TYR A 77 -13.74 24.94 11.68
CA TYR A 77 -12.98 26.08 11.14
C TYR A 77 -12.39 27.01 12.22
N PHE A 78 -12.89 26.97 13.47
CA PHE A 78 -12.28 27.66 14.61
C PHE A 78 -10.85 27.17 14.88
N VAL A 79 -10.64 25.85 14.87
CA VAL A 79 -9.36 25.18 15.12
C VAL A 79 -8.36 25.50 14.00
N VAL A 80 -8.81 25.36 12.75
CA VAL A 80 -8.03 25.70 11.55
C VAL A 80 -7.62 27.18 11.53
N PHE A 81 -8.52 28.08 11.94
CA PHE A 81 -8.24 29.52 11.98
C PHE A 81 -7.14 29.85 13.02
N ILE A 82 -7.26 29.30 14.23
CA ILE A 82 -6.29 29.52 15.31
C ILE A 82 -4.91 28.95 14.95
N ALA A 83 -4.84 27.73 14.42
CA ALA A 83 -3.56 27.10 14.08
C ALA A 83 -2.78 27.88 13.00
N ILE A 84 -3.49 28.41 11.99
CA ILE A 84 -2.88 29.25 10.94
C ILE A 84 -2.37 30.57 11.52
N ALA A 85 -3.17 31.25 12.36
CA ALA A 85 -2.73 32.48 13.01
C ALA A 85 -1.47 32.27 13.87
N ILE A 86 -1.42 31.20 14.66
CA ILE A 86 -0.32 30.91 15.57
C ILE A 86 0.96 30.49 14.83
N GLY A 87 0.85 29.70 13.75
CA GLY A 87 2.02 29.40 12.91
C GLY A 87 2.66 30.66 12.33
N TRP A 88 1.84 31.63 11.90
CA TRP A 88 2.32 32.94 11.42
C TRP A 88 2.77 33.90 12.53
N CYS A 89 2.37 33.68 13.79
CA CYS A 89 3.01 34.31 14.96
C CYS A 89 4.41 33.72 15.18
N GLY A 90 4.57 32.40 15.06
CA GLY A 90 5.88 31.73 15.14
C GLY A 90 6.90 32.24 14.11
N PHE A 91 6.44 32.66 12.93
CA PHE A 91 7.28 33.35 11.95
C PHE A 91 7.79 34.72 12.46
N ILE A 92 6.95 35.51 13.14
CA ILE A 92 7.38 36.80 13.72
C ILE A 92 8.28 36.55 14.95
N ASP A 93 7.96 35.56 15.78
CA ASP A 93 8.75 35.14 16.94
C ASP A 93 10.18 34.72 16.53
N LEU A 94 10.34 34.08 15.35
CA LEU A 94 11.65 33.78 14.77
C LEU A 94 12.46 35.05 14.48
N PHE A 95 11.88 36.04 13.80
CA PHE A 95 12.56 37.31 13.55
C PHE A 95 12.86 38.07 14.86
N HIS A 96 11.94 38.07 15.84
CA HIS A 96 12.17 38.60 17.18
C HIS A 96 13.43 37.98 17.82
N THR A 97 13.58 36.66 17.73
CA THR A 97 14.71 35.91 18.28
C THR A 97 16.01 36.28 17.58
N LEU A 98 16.03 36.32 16.25
CA LEU A 98 17.24 36.62 15.46
C LEU A 98 17.74 38.08 15.64
N LEU A 99 16.83 39.00 15.95
CA LEU A 99 17.11 40.42 16.19
C LEU A 99 17.34 40.76 17.68
N TYR A 100 17.39 39.75 18.56
CA TYR A 100 17.58 39.96 19.99
C TYR A 100 19.01 40.45 20.31
N LYS A 101 19.14 41.37 21.27
CA LYS A 101 20.42 41.99 21.62
C LYS A 101 21.41 40.94 22.13
N GLY A 102 22.54 40.81 21.44
CA GLY A 102 23.61 39.86 21.75
C GLY A 102 23.63 38.58 20.91
N MET A 103 22.69 38.39 19.98
CA MET A 103 22.72 37.26 19.02
C MET A 103 23.75 37.44 17.90
N HIS A 104 24.20 38.67 17.61
CA HIS A 104 25.20 39.02 16.58
C HIS A 104 24.91 38.59 15.12
N ILE A 105 23.73 38.04 14.82
CA ILE A 105 23.32 37.62 13.47
C ILE A 105 23.04 38.83 12.55
N PHE A 106 22.32 39.82 13.08
CA PHE A 106 22.04 41.08 12.39
C PHE A 106 22.72 42.25 13.13
N PRO A 107 23.17 43.30 12.41
CA PRO A 107 23.84 44.46 13.01
C PRO A 107 22.83 45.41 13.69
N VAL A 108 22.25 44.96 14.80
CA VAL A 108 21.27 45.73 15.60
C VAL A 108 21.95 46.33 16.83
N SER A 109 21.85 47.66 16.99
CA SER A 109 22.49 48.40 18.08
C SER A 109 21.70 48.42 19.40
N SER A 110 20.44 47.99 19.41
CA SER A 110 19.58 47.99 20.60
C SER A 110 18.54 46.87 20.57
N ALA A 111 18.00 46.51 21.74
CA ALA A 111 16.92 45.53 21.85
C ALA A 111 15.56 46.01 21.29
N ASN A 112 15.45 47.27 20.84
CA ASN A 112 14.16 47.88 20.49
C ASN A 112 13.42 47.15 19.36
N GLN A 113 14.10 46.78 18.27
CA GLN A 113 13.46 46.09 17.14
C GLN A 113 12.88 44.72 17.53
N ALA A 114 13.58 43.96 18.37
CA ALA A 114 13.05 42.71 18.91
C ALA A 114 11.78 42.98 19.74
N VAL A 115 11.79 43.96 20.66
CA VAL A 115 10.61 44.30 21.49
C VAL A 115 9.44 44.83 20.64
N GLN A 116 9.70 45.48 19.51
CA GLN A 116 8.67 45.91 18.55
C GLN A 116 8.03 44.71 17.82
N LEU A 117 8.84 43.77 17.32
CA LEU A 117 8.33 42.53 16.69
C LEU A 117 7.52 41.68 17.68
N TRP A 118 7.91 41.65 18.95
CA TRP A 118 7.14 41.00 20.01
C TRP A 118 5.72 41.55 20.07
N ILE A 119 5.56 42.87 20.20
CA ILE A 119 4.23 43.52 20.24
C ILE A 119 3.43 43.16 18.99
N GLY A 120 4.06 43.16 17.81
CA GLY A 120 3.46 42.74 16.55
C GLY A 120 2.90 41.30 16.58
N ALA A 121 3.70 40.34 17.05
CA ALA A 121 3.29 38.94 17.19
C ALA A 121 2.15 38.77 18.20
N ARG A 122 2.25 39.42 19.38
CA ARG A 122 1.23 39.32 20.44
C ARG A 122 -0.09 39.95 20.03
N LEU A 123 -0.08 41.11 19.36
CA LEU A 123 -1.29 41.73 18.79
C LEU A 123 -1.94 40.83 17.74
N LEU A 124 -1.13 40.24 16.83
CA LEU A 124 -1.63 39.30 15.83
C LEU A 124 -2.35 38.10 16.48
N GLN A 125 -1.73 37.51 17.51
CA GLN A 125 -2.32 36.42 18.28
C GLN A 125 -3.61 36.86 19.00
N ALA A 126 -3.61 38.01 19.67
CA ALA A 126 -4.76 38.50 20.43
C ALA A 126 -5.97 38.82 19.53
N PHE A 127 -5.75 39.49 18.40
CA PHE A 127 -6.81 39.74 17.42
C PHE A 127 -7.31 38.46 16.76
N ALA A 128 -6.43 37.48 16.48
CA ALA A 128 -6.87 36.17 16.01
C ALA A 128 -7.74 35.44 17.06
N MET A 129 -7.35 35.46 18.34
CA MET A 129 -8.18 34.90 19.42
C MET A 129 -9.55 35.58 19.51
N LEU A 130 -9.59 36.91 19.37
CA LEU A 130 -10.85 37.69 19.36
C LEU A 130 -11.74 37.36 18.14
N ALA A 131 -11.14 37.14 16.98
CA ALA A 131 -11.86 36.80 15.74
C ALA A 131 -12.32 35.33 15.70
N SER A 132 -11.61 34.42 16.39
CA SER A 132 -11.85 32.97 16.35
C SER A 132 -13.31 32.54 16.61
N PRO A 133 -14.08 33.09 17.57
CA PRO A 133 -15.42 32.60 17.88
C PRO A 133 -16.45 32.90 16.78
N PHE A 134 -16.13 33.80 15.85
CA PHE A 134 -16.96 34.09 14.67
C PHE A 134 -16.74 33.09 13.54
N MET A 135 -15.69 32.27 13.61
CA MET A 135 -15.34 31.27 12.61
C MET A 135 -15.96 29.89 12.89
N LEU A 136 -16.68 29.73 14.00
CA LEU A 136 -17.41 28.51 14.38
C LEU A 136 -18.44 28.04 13.33
N THR A 137 -18.97 28.95 12.52
CA THR A 137 -20.06 28.67 11.56
C THR A 137 -19.74 29.07 10.12
N ARG A 138 -18.50 29.50 9.84
CA ARG A 138 -18.10 29.99 8.52
C ARG A 138 -17.19 28.97 7.83
N LEU A 139 -17.52 28.62 6.59
CA LEU A 139 -16.65 27.85 5.71
C LEU A 139 -15.49 28.76 5.28
N ILE A 140 -14.25 28.39 5.63
CA ILE A 140 -13.04 29.17 5.29
C ILE A 140 -12.09 28.30 4.48
N LYS A 141 -11.57 28.81 3.36
CA LYS A 141 -10.54 28.13 2.56
C LYS A 141 -9.16 28.36 3.20
N PRO A 142 -8.44 27.31 3.66
CA PRO A 142 -7.17 27.46 4.37
C PRO A 142 -6.08 28.22 3.58
N VAL A 143 -6.11 28.14 2.25
CA VAL A 143 -5.16 28.86 1.36
C VAL A 143 -5.33 30.38 1.48
N GLN A 144 -6.57 30.87 1.45
CA GLN A 144 -6.85 32.31 1.59
C GLN A 144 -6.44 32.82 2.97
N LEU A 145 -6.63 32.01 4.00
CA LEU A 145 -6.28 32.38 5.37
C LEU A 145 -4.76 32.41 5.60
N ASN A 146 -4.02 31.45 5.04
CA ASN A 146 -2.56 31.47 5.05
C ASN A 146 -1.99 32.67 4.28
N LEU A 147 -2.57 33.01 3.12
CA LEU A 147 -2.15 34.19 2.36
C LEU A 147 -2.39 35.48 3.15
N PHE A 148 -3.55 35.60 3.81
CA PHE A 148 -3.87 36.76 4.65
C PHE A 148 -2.91 36.91 5.83
N PHE A 149 -2.73 35.86 6.65
CA PHE A 149 -1.82 35.92 7.80
C PHE A 149 -0.35 36.07 7.38
N GLY A 150 0.08 35.43 6.27
CA GLY A 150 1.43 35.58 5.74
C GLY A 150 1.75 36.99 5.27
N LEU A 151 0.87 37.60 4.46
CA LEU A 151 1.02 38.99 4.03
C LEU A 151 1.02 39.96 5.23
N LEU A 152 0.16 39.71 6.23
CA LEU A 152 0.10 40.53 7.44
C LEU A 152 1.37 40.39 8.30
N SER A 153 1.89 39.18 8.51
CA SER A 153 3.15 38.97 9.24
C SER A 153 4.35 39.58 8.52
N ILE A 154 4.42 39.45 7.18
CA ILE A 154 5.46 40.11 6.37
C ILE A 154 5.36 41.63 6.53
N ALA A 155 4.16 42.22 6.41
CA ALA A 155 3.95 43.65 6.58
C ALA A 155 4.37 44.16 7.97
N ILE A 156 4.08 43.41 9.04
CA ILE A 156 4.53 43.71 10.40
C ILE A 156 6.07 43.73 10.48
N VAL A 157 6.74 42.68 9.98
CA VAL A 157 8.20 42.60 9.98
C VAL A 157 8.81 43.75 9.18
N THR A 158 8.31 44.03 7.97
CA THR A 158 8.77 45.14 7.13
C THR A 158 8.58 46.50 7.80
N ALA A 159 7.43 46.75 8.45
CA ALA A 159 7.16 48.00 9.15
C ALA A 159 8.13 48.25 10.33
N VAL A 160 8.49 47.20 11.07
CA VAL A 160 9.50 47.30 12.15
C VAL A 160 10.90 47.53 11.58
N MET A 161 11.29 46.80 10.52
CA MET A 161 12.60 46.95 9.87
C MET A 161 12.79 48.35 9.24
N GLN A 162 11.73 48.94 8.71
CA GLN A 162 11.73 50.29 8.14
C GLN A 162 11.57 51.41 9.18
N GLY A 163 11.40 51.09 10.47
CA GLY A 163 11.29 52.08 11.54
C GLY A 163 9.92 52.79 11.63
N PHE A 164 8.87 52.27 10.98
CA PHE A 164 7.51 52.80 11.09
C PHE A 164 6.83 52.47 12.44
N PHE A 165 7.41 51.57 13.24
CA PHE A 165 6.86 51.17 14.53
C PHE A 165 7.34 52.09 15.68
N PRO A 166 6.49 52.52 16.62
CA PRO A 166 6.90 53.40 17.72
C PRO A 166 7.96 52.75 18.63
N ILE A 167 8.85 53.57 19.21
CA ILE A 167 9.92 53.12 20.11
C ILE A 167 9.31 52.38 21.30
N ALA A 168 9.74 51.14 21.52
CA ALA A 168 9.21 50.24 22.54
C ALA A 168 10.15 50.08 23.74
N PHE A 169 11.47 50.18 23.53
CA PHE A 169 12.51 50.04 24.56
C PHE A 169 13.64 51.06 24.37
N ILE A 170 14.13 51.63 25.47
CA ILE A 170 15.25 52.59 25.48
C ILE A 170 16.34 52.06 26.42
N GLU A 171 17.59 52.00 25.94
CA GLU A 171 18.71 51.47 26.72
C GLU A 171 18.96 52.31 27.98
N GLY A 172 19.17 51.65 29.12
CA GLY A 172 19.35 52.31 30.42
C GLY A 172 18.07 52.87 31.07
N GLN A 173 17.00 53.11 30.30
CA GLN A 173 15.71 53.59 30.82
C GLN A 173 14.66 52.47 30.94
N GLY A 174 14.75 51.42 30.11
CA GLY A 174 13.86 50.27 30.14
C GLY A 174 12.68 50.36 29.16
N LEU A 175 11.53 49.83 29.57
CA LEU A 175 10.32 49.77 28.75
C LEU A 175 9.65 51.15 28.62
N THR A 176 9.24 51.50 27.40
CA THR A 176 8.50 52.75 27.15
C THR A 176 7.03 52.63 27.59
N PRO A 177 6.34 53.76 27.85
CA PRO A 177 4.89 53.77 28.06
C PRO A 177 4.12 53.10 26.92
N PHE A 178 4.57 53.28 25.66
CA PHE A 178 3.96 52.66 24.49
C PHE A 178 3.97 51.12 24.57
N LYS A 179 5.11 50.51 24.94
CA LYS A 179 5.22 49.06 25.15
C LYS A 179 4.30 48.59 26.28
N ILE A 180 4.31 49.29 27.42
CA ILE A 180 3.49 48.93 28.59
C ILE A 180 1.99 49.00 28.27
N TYR A 181 1.51 50.08 27.64
CA TYR A 181 0.11 50.21 27.24
C TYR A 181 -0.30 49.20 26.16
N SER A 182 0.61 48.83 25.25
CA SER A 182 0.35 47.80 24.25
C SER A 182 0.12 46.42 24.89
N GLU A 183 0.88 46.05 25.92
CA GLU A 183 0.65 44.79 26.65
C GLU A 183 -0.66 44.79 27.44
N TYR A 184 -1.01 45.89 28.11
CA TYR A 184 -2.33 46.00 28.75
C TYR A 184 -3.49 45.94 27.73
N LEU A 185 -3.30 46.45 26.51
CA LEU A 185 -4.26 46.30 25.42
C LEU A 185 -4.37 44.84 24.96
N ILE A 186 -3.26 44.12 24.80
CA ILE A 186 -3.21 42.69 24.47
C ILE A 186 -3.97 41.87 25.53
N ILE A 187 -3.69 42.11 26.82
CA ILE A 187 -4.39 41.47 27.94
C ILE A 187 -5.90 41.78 27.88
N GLY A 188 -6.29 43.03 27.60
CA GLY A 188 -7.70 43.42 27.44
C GLY A 188 -8.40 42.69 26.28
N ILE A 189 -7.74 42.57 25.12
CA ILE A 189 -8.26 41.84 23.96
C ILE A 189 -8.40 40.35 24.28
N LEU A 190 -7.40 39.73 24.92
CA LEU A 190 -7.45 38.33 25.35
C LEU A 190 -8.56 38.09 26.38
N ALA A 191 -8.79 39.00 27.33
CA ALA A 191 -9.88 38.90 28.30
C ALA A 191 -11.27 38.95 27.63
N ILE A 192 -11.47 39.83 26.65
CA ILE A 192 -12.72 39.87 25.86
C ILE A 192 -12.90 38.59 25.06
N ALA A 193 -11.84 38.14 24.38
CA ALA A 193 -11.84 36.91 23.59
C ALA A 193 -12.14 35.67 24.45
N LEU A 194 -11.57 35.58 25.65
CA LEU A 194 -11.85 34.53 26.64
C LEU A 194 -13.34 34.48 27.01
N VAL A 195 -13.96 35.64 27.28
CA VAL A 195 -15.39 35.74 27.55
C VAL A 195 -16.25 35.32 26.35
N LEU A 196 -15.83 35.62 25.12
CA LEU A 196 -16.53 35.19 23.90
C LEU A 196 -16.44 33.68 23.67
N VAL A 197 -15.25 33.08 23.80
CA VAL A 197 -15.03 31.63 23.74
C VAL A 197 -15.87 30.94 24.82
N TRP A 198 -15.82 31.43 26.07
CA TRP A 198 -16.60 30.88 27.17
C TRP A 198 -18.12 30.97 26.97
N LYS A 199 -18.63 32.06 26.37
CA LYS A 199 -20.05 32.18 25.97
C LYS A 199 -20.41 31.20 24.84
N ARG A 200 -19.47 30.91 23.93
CA ARG A 200 -19.65 29.99 22.80
C ARG A 200 -19.32 28.52 23.10
N ARG A 201 -18.89 28.17 24.32
CA ARG A 201 -18.51 26.80 24.75
C ARG A 201 -19.51 25.68 24.45
N LYS A 202 -20.78 25.99 24.17
CA LYS A 202 -21.78 24.99 23.72
C LYS A 202 -21.53 24.45 22.30
N TYR A 203 -20.72 25.15 21.50
CA TYR A 203 -20.38 24.80 20.11
C TYR A 203 -18.95 24.26 19.97
N LEU A 204 -18.22 24.14 21.08
CA LEU A 204 -16.84 23.66 21.17
C LEU A 204 -16.84 22.39 22.04
N SER A 205 -15.86 21.50 21.85
CA SER A 205 -15.65 20.43 22.82
C SER A 205 -15.19 21.01 24.17
N VAL A 206 -15.37 20.24 25.24
CA VAL A 206 -14.97 20.65 26.60
C VAL A 206 -13.45 20.79 26.65
N GLN A 207 -12.74 19.86 26.01
CA GLN A 207 -11.29 19.79 25.83
C GLN A 207 -10.75 21.04 25.14
N LEU A 208 -11.27 21.35 23.94
CA LEU A 208 -10.87 22.51 23.14
C LEU A 208 -11.19 23.82 23.87
N THR A 209 -12.36 23.93 24.51
CA THR A 209 -12.71 25.10 25.32
C THR A 209 -11.72 25.29 26.47
N PHE A 210 -11.44 24.24 27.23
CA PHE A 210 -10.59 24.32 28.41
C PHE A 210 -9.13 24.65 28.05
N GLY A 211 -8.56 23.96 27.06
CA GLY A 211 -7.17 24.19 26.63
C GLY A 211 -6.95 25.59 26.03
N VAL A 212 -7.89 26.09 25.23
CA VAL A 212 -7.85 27.47 24.71
C VAL A 212 -7.98 28.49 25.85
N CYS A 213 -8.93 28.32 26.77
CA CYS A 213 -9.08 29.21 27.92
C CYS A 213 -7.82 29.23 28.81
N LEU A 214 -7.22 28.06 29.08
CA LEU A 214 -6.02 27.94 29.91
C LEU A 214 -4.78 28.55 29.22
N SER A 215 -4.65 28.38 27.90
CA SER A 215 -3.65 29.07 27.09
C SER A 215 -3.80 30.60 27.19
N MET A 216 -5.01 31.12 27.04
CA MET A 216 -5.25 32.57 27.12
C MET A 216 -4.98 33.14 28.52
N LEU A 217 -5.33 32.40 29.58
CA LEU A 217 -5.03 32.78 30.97
C LEU A 217 -3.52 32.82 31.24
N THR A 218 -2.77 31.80 30.78
CA THR A 218 -1.31 31.77 30.95
C THR A 218 -0.60 32.80 30.07
N MET A 219 -1.12 33.10 28.87
CA MET A 219 -0.62 34.20 28.05
C MET A 219 -0.83 35.56 28.73
N MET A 220 -2.02 35.84 29.29
CA MET A 220 -2.23 37.10 30.02
C MET A 220 -1.30 37.25 31.23
N ALA A 221 -0.95 36.16 31.91
CA ALA A 221 0.06 36.18 32.98
C ALA A 221 1.49 36.39 32.44
N SER A 222 1.80 35.85 31.26
CA SER A 222 3.06 36.05 30.54
C SER A 222 3.24 37.52 30.13
N GLU A 223 2.26 38.15 29.46
CA GLU A 223 2.33 39.57 29.09
C GLU A 223 2.41 40.48 30.32
N PHE A 224 1.72 40.15 31.41
CA PHE A 224 1.85 40.89 32.67
C PHE A 224 3.30 40.87 33.19
N ALA A 225 3.97 39.72 33.17
CA ALA A 225 5.39 39.62 33.53
C ALA A 225 6.28 40.47 32.59
N PHE A 226 5.98 40.51 31.29
CA PHE A 226 6.67 41.36 30.31
C PHE A 226 6.43 42.87 30.48
N THR A 227 5.57 43.32 31.41
CA THR A 227 5.45 44.75 31.80
C THR A 227 6.38 45.17 32.94
N GLN A 228 6.95 44.22 33.69
CA GLN A 228 7.56 44.49 35.01
C GLN A 228 9.10 44.54 35.00
N TYR A 229 9.76 44.37 33.86
CA TYR A 229 11.23 44.37 33.79
C TYR A 229 11.82 45.72 33.34
N VAL A 230 12.94 46.11 33.96
CA VAL A 230 13.74 47.28 33.55
C VAL A 230 14.89 46.86 32.62
N SER A 231 15.49 45.70 32.87
CA SER A 231 16.51 45.08 32.03
C SER A 231 15.93 43.87 31.30
N VAL A 232 16.27 43.71 30.02
CA VAL A 232 15.88 42.55 29.21
C VAL A 232 16.50 41.23 29.70
N TYR A 233 17.41 41.29 30.68
CA TYR A 233 18.03 40.12 31.34
C TYR A 233 17.44 39.80 32.72
N ALA A 234 16.30 40.39 33.11
CA ALA A 234 15.70 40.20 34.43
C ALA A 234 14.98 38.85 34.61
N ASP A 235 14.95 38.31 35.83
CA ASP A 235 14.25 37.06 36.16
C ASP A 235 12.74 37.11 35.86
N VAL A 236 12.12 38.29 35.93
CA VAL A 236 10.69 38.46 35.58
C VAL A 236 10.47 38.33 34.06
N ASN A 237 11.46 38.70 33.24
CA ASN A 237 11.43 38.46 31.79
C ASN A 237 11.50 36.95 31.50
N LEU A 238 12.38 36.22 32.21
CA LEU A 238 12.47 34.75 32.14
C LEU A 238 11.14 34.06 32.54
N LEU A 239 10.49 34.53 33.61
CA LEU A 239 9.17 34.04 34.01
C LEU A 239 8.12 34.25 32.91
N GLY A 240 8.16 35.39 32.22
CA GLY A 240 7.36 35.66 31.03
C GLY A 240 7.52 34.57 29.97
N HIS A 241 8.76 34.25 29.56
CA HIS A 241 9.02 33.20 28.56
C HIS A 241 8.58 31.80 29.04
N ILE A 242 8.74 31.46 30.32
CA ILE A 242 8.25 30.18 30.87
C ILE A 242 6.71 30.10 30.75
N LEU A 243 5.99 31.14 31.18
CA LEU A 243 4.52 31.20 31.07
C LEU A 243 4.05 31.16 29.60
N LYS A 244 4.83 31.75 28.68
CA LYS A 244 4.58 31.68 27.23
C LYS A 244 4.61 30.24 26.72
N VAL A 245 5.64 29.47 27.11
CA VAL A 245 5.78 28.05 26.72
C VAL A 245 4.60 27.22 27.23
N TYR A 246 4.14 27.45 28.46
CA TYR A 246 2.89 26.84 28.96
C TYR A 246 1.68 27.20 28.10
N SER A 247 1.51 28.46 27.73
CA SER A 247 0.41 28.87 26.85
C SER A 247 0.45 28.17 25.48
N TYR A 248 1.63 28.13 24.83
CA TYR A 248 1.78 27.44 23.54
C TYR A 248 1.52 25.94 23.67
N TRP A 249 1.97 25.31 24.77
CA TRP A 249 1.71 23.91 25.05
C TRP A 249 0.21 23.60 25.23
N PHE A 250 -0.51 24.39 26.05
CA PHE A 250 -1.95 24.20 26.24
C PHE A 250 -2.76 24.41 24.95
N MET A 251 -2.34 25.37 24.12
CA MET A 251 -2.93 25.56 22.80
C MET A 251 -2.66 24.37 21.88
N TYR A 252 -1.42 23.88 21.82
CA TYR A 252 -1.05 22.70 21.04
C TYR A 252 -1.85 21.46 21.47
N LEU A 253 -1.98 21.22 22.77
CA LEU A 253 -2.83 20.14 23.30
C LEU A 253 -4.30 20.29 22.85
N ALA A 254 -4.86 21.50 22.93
CA ALA A 254 -6.23 21.78 22.50
C ALA A 254 -6.44 21.53 20.99
N LEU A 255 -5.47 21.96 20.17
CA LEU A 255 -5.50 21.77 18.71
C LEU A 255 -5.31 20.29 18.35
N VAL A 256 -4.32 19.59 18.92
CA VAL A 256 -4.05 18.17 18.60
C VAL A 256 -5.16 17.24 19.08
N GLU A 257 -5.72 17.46 20.28
CA GLU A 257 -6.81 16.62 20.78
C GLU A 257 -8.08 16.80 19.93
N SER A 258 -8.46 18.04 19.60
CA SER A 258 -9.63 18.30 18.76
C SER A 258 -9.44 17.93 17.28
N THR A 259 -8.20 17.85 16.77
CA THR A 259 -7.94 17.50 15.38
C THR A 259 -7.74 16.01 15.12
N ILE A 260 -7.05 15.29 16.01
CA ILE A 260 -6.71 13.88 15.82
C ILE A 260 -7.56 12.99 16.73
N LYS A 261 -7.52 13.24 18.03
CA LYS A 261 -8.01 12.30 19.05
C LYS A 261 -9.54 12.30 19.16
N GLU A 262 -10.20 13.45 19.08
CA GLU A 262 -11.66 13.55 19.12
C GLU A 262 -12.33 12.80 17.96
N PRO A 263 -12.03 13.06 16.67
CA PRO A 263 -12.63 12.31 15.55
C PRO A 263 -12.41 10.79 15.65
N PHE A 264 -11.19 10.37 16.02
CA PHE A 264 -10.86 8.95 16.16
C PHE A 264 -11.60 8.29 17.35
N SER A 265 -11.77 9.02 18.46
CA SER A 265 -12.57 8.56 19.60
C SER A 265 -14.07 8.52 19.30
N MET A 266 -14.57 9.38 18.41
CA MET A 266 -15.97 9.38 17.97
C MET A 266 -16.24 8.21 17.01
N LEU A 267 -15.30 7.90 16.11
CA LEU A 267 -15.31 6.66 15.33
C LEU A 267 -15.30 5.41 16.23
N SER A 268 -14.43 5.40 17.24
CA SER A 268 -14.37 4.29 18.22
C SER A 268 -15.62 4.16 19.10
N LYS A 269 -16.25 5.28 19.50
CA LYS A 269 -17.51 5.27 20.26
C LYS A 269 -18.73 4.94 19.40
N ALA A 270 -18.73 5.31 18.12
CA ALA A 270 -19.76 4.87 17.17
C ALA A 270 -19.75 3.35 16.98
N ALA A 271 -18.62 2.69 17.25
CA ALA A 271 -18.51 1.23 17.29
C ALA A 271 -18.95 0.58 18.63
N SER A 272 -19.35 1.35 19.66
CA SER A 272 -19.67 0.80 21.01
C SER A 272 -21.18 0.74 21.35
N THR A 273 -21.86 -0.17 20.66
CA THR A 273 -22.80 -1.19 21.19
C THR A 273 -24.20 -0.90 21.78
N TYR A 274 -24.58 0.27 22.33
CA TYR A 274 -25.95 0.41 22.91
C TYR A 274 -26.98 0.99 21.93
N ASP A 275 -26.73 2.20 21.41
CA ASP A 275 -27.63 2.86 20.44
C ASP A 275 -27.49 2.33 19.01
N THR A 276 -26.51 1.47 18.77
CA THR A 276 -26.30 0.75 17.50
C THR A 276 -27.17 -0.50 17.37
N ILE A 277 -27.81 -0.96 18.45
CA ILE A 277 -28.74 -2.09 18.38
C ILE A 277 -29.96 -1.64 17.55
N PRO A 278 -30.24 -2.27 16.39
CA PRO A 278 -31.31 -1.83 15.50
C PRO A 278 -32.70 -2.07 16.11
N ASP A 279 -32.79 -3.07 17.00
CA ASP A 279 -34.00 -3.44 17.72
C ASP A 279 -34.27 -2.52 18.91
N PRO A 280 -35.54 -2.17 19.18
CA PRO A 280 -35.97 -1.52 20.42
C PRO A 280 -35.46 -2.22 21.66
N THR A 281 -34.58 -1.55 22.41
CA THR A 281 -33.90 -2.09 23.59
C THR A 281 -34.15 -1.21 24.81
N TYR A 282 -34.55 -1.85 25.91
CA TYR A 282 -34.94 -1.24 27.17
C TYR A 282 -34.14 -1.85 28.32
N ILE A 283 -33.69 -1.03 29.27
CA ILE A 283 -33.22 -1.48 30.57
C ILE A 283 -34.35 -1.26 31.55
N VAL A 284 -34.88 -2.34 32.13
CA VAL A 284 -36.00 -2.32 33.08
C VAL A 284 -35.57 -2.80 34.46
N ASN A 285 -36.15 -2.25 35.51
CA ASN A 285 -35.98 -2.74 36.88
C ASN A 285 -37.06 -3.77 37.24
N SER A 286 -37.00 -4.34 38.45
CA SER A 286 -37.94 -5.38 38.88
C SER A 286 -39.39 -4.85 39.01
N SER A 287 -39.55 -3.57 39.34
CA SER A 287 -40.85 -2.86 39.30
C SER A 287 -41.26 -2.42 37.88
N GLN A 288 -40.74 -3.08 36.83
CA GLN A 288 -41.07 -2.90 35.42
C GLN A 288 -40.90 -1.46 34.90
N THR A 289 -40.13 -0.63 35.60
CA THR A 289 -39.89 0.76 35.26
C THR A 289 -38.66 0.87 34.36
N ILE A 290 -38.83 1.46 33.18
CA ILE A 290 -37.73 1.69 32.22
C ILE A 290 -36.71 2.65 32.84
N GLN A 291 -35.49 2.18 33.07
CA GLN A 291 -34.35 2.97 33.52
C GLN A 291 -33.67 3.67 32.34
N GLN A 292 -33.55 2.98 31.20
CA GLN A 292 -32.92 3.47 29.99
C GLN A 292 -33.57 2.84 28.77
N ALA A 293 -33.59 3.56 27.65
CA ALA A 293 -34.00 3.06 26.34
C ALA A 293 -32.99 3.50 25.28
N ASN A 294 -32.84 2.74 24.21
CA ASN A 294 -31.97 3.09 23.07
C ASN A 294 -32.71 3.96 22.03
N LEU A 295 -31.96 4.50 21.06
CA LEU A 295 -32.54 5.29 19.96
C LEU A 295 -33.58 4.51 19.12
N ALA A 296 -33.44 3.19 18.98
CA ALA A 296 -34.42 2.35 18.27
C ALA A 296 -35.77 2.29 19.01
N ALA A 297 -35.76 2.17 20.33
CA ALA A 297 -36.95 2.25 21.17
C ALA A 297 -37.65 3.62 21.06
N GLY A 298 -36.88 4.71 21.06
CA GLY A 298 -37.42 6.05 20.79
C GLY A 298 -38.17 6.11 19.45
N ARG A 299 -37.54 5.62 18.37
CA ARG A 299 -38.16 5.57 17.03
C ARG A 299 -39.43 4.71 17.00
N ALA A 300 -39.42 3.53 17.61
CA ALA A 300 -40.56 2.61 17.62
C ALA A 300 -41.81 3.21 18.29
N HIS A 301 -41.63 4.06 19.31
CA HIS A 301 -42.72 4.78 19.98
C HIS A 301 -42.92 6.23 19.49
N GLY A 302 -42.21 6.68 18.45
CA GLY A 302 -42.33 8.04 17.91
C GLY A 302 -41.91 9.16 18.88
N THR A 303 -41.06 8.88 19.86
CA THR A 303 -40.61 9.83 20.90
C THR A 303 -39.08 9.83 21.07
N SER A 304 -38.54 10.68 21.93
CA SER A 304 -37.11 10.58 22.29
C SER A 304 -36.87 9.49 23.33
N ALA A 305 -35.77 8.74 23.22
CA ALA A 305 -35.45 7.66 24.15
C ALA A 305 -35.43 8.10 25.63
N ALA A 306 -35.02 9.35 25.89
CA ALA A 306 -35.02 9.94 27.23
C ALA A 306 -36.41 10.21 27.83
N GLN A 307 -37.48 10.26 27.00
CA GLN A 307 -38.87 10.36 27.47
C GLN A 307 -39.49 9.01 27.84
N LEU A 308 -38.85 7.90 27.44
CA LEU A 308 -39.29 6.54 27.79
C LEU A 308 -38.79 6.13 29.18
N THR A 309 -37.70 6.72 29.67
CA THR A 309 -37.22 6.54 31.04
C THR A 309 -38.26 7.00 32.06
N GLY A 310 -38.59 6.11 33.01
CA GLY A 310 -39.59 6.32 34.05
C GLY A 310 -40.98 5.76 33.73
N LEU A 311 -41.25 5.31 32.50
CA LEU A 311 -42.51 4.68 32.12
C LEU A 311 -42.56 3.19 32.52
N SER A 312 -43.78 2.65 32.60
CA SER A 312 -44.04 1.22 32.77
C SER A 312 -43.77 0.47 31.45
N ALA A 313 -42.89 -0.52 31.49
CA ALA A 313 -42.63 -1.39 30.34
C ALA A 313 -43.87 -2.24 29.98
N HIS A 314 -44.67 -2.64 30.97
CA HIS A 314 -45.86 -3.46 30.75
C HIS A 314 -46.94 -2.70 29.97
N GLU A 315 -47.24 -1.45 30.36
CA GLU A 315 -48.24 -0.60 29.70
C GLU A 315 -47.81 -0.16 28.29
N LEU A 316 -46.50 -0.13 28.02
CA LEU A 316 -45.94 0.39 26.77
C LEU A 316 -45.67 -0.70 25.72
N LEU A 317 -45.33 -1.92 26.14
CA LEU A 317 -44.76 -2.97 25.27
C LEU A 317 -45.57 -4.28 25.24
N HIS A 318 -46.37 -4.55 26.27
CA HIS A 318 -47.14 -5.78 26.39
C HIS A 318 -48.64 -5.51 26.21
N ASP A 319 -49.49 -6.54 26.31
CA ASP A 319 -50.94 -6.34 26.26
C ASP A 319 -51.43 -5.66 27.57
N PRO A 320 -51.96 -4.42 27.52
CA PRO A 320 -52.41 -3.71 28.71
C PRO A 320 -53.69 -4.32 29.33
N ASN A 321 -54.38 -5.22 28.62
CA ASN A 321 -55.55 -5.93 29.13
C ASN A 321 -55.17 -7.15 29.98
N VAL A 322 -53.91 -7.60 29.94
CA VAL A 322 -53.40 -8.71 30.73
C VAL A 322 -52.80 -8.18 32.04
N PRO A 323 -53.22 -8.66 33.22
CA PRO A 323 -52.60 -8.28 34.49
C PRO A 323 -51.11 -8.64 34.53
N VAL A 324 -50.32 -7.81 35.22
CA VAL A 324 -48.86 -7.98 35.36
C VAL A 324 -48.44 -9.39 35.82
N MET A 325 -49.24 -10.02 36.69
CA MET A 325 -48.98 -11.38 37.21
C MET A 325 -49.22 -12.49 36.18
N ASP A 326 -50.10 -12.25 35.20
CA ASP A 326 -50.47 -13.21 34.15
C ASP A 326 -49.68 -12.97 32.85
N CYS A 327 -48.92 -11.88 32.78
CA CYS A 327 -48.02 -11.60 31.67
C CYS A 327 -46.82 -12.56 31.69
N PRO A 328 -46.53 -13.31 30.61
CA PRO A 328 -45.42 -14.27 30.57
C PRO A 328 -44.03 -13.62 30.61
N ILE A 329 -43.93 -12.30 30.47
CA ILE A 329 -42.67 -11.55 30.63
C ILE A 329 -42.57 -10.97 32.04
N CYS A 330 -43.54 -10.16 32.46
CA CYS A 330 -43.46 -9.42 33.72
C CYS A 330 -43.48 -10.33 34.96
N SER A 331 -44.21 -11.45 34.92
CA SER A 331 -44.21 -12.44 36.01
C SER A 331 -42.85 -13.08 36.27
N GLN A 332 -41.99 -13.19 35.24
CA GLN A 332 -40.68 -13.84 35.34
C GLN A 332 -39.59 -12.91 35.91
N LEU A 333 -39.74 -11.58 35.77
CA LEU A 333 -38.76 -10.59 36.24
C LEU A 333 -38.50 -10.68 37.75
N ASP A 334 -39.53 -10.93 38.56
CA ASP A 334 -39.37 -11.07 40.02
C ASP A 334 -38.97 -12.51 40.47
N GLN A 335 -39.06 -13.51 39.57
CA GLN A 335 -39.00 -14.93 39.97
C GLN A 335 -37.67 -15.64 39.67
N ASN A 336 -36.86 -15.20 38.69
CA ASN A 336 -35.52 -15.77 38.45
C ASN A 336 -34.58 -14.84 37.66
N PRO A 337 -33.30 -14.67 38.07
CA PRO A 337 -32.31 -13.91 37.31
C PRO A 337 -31.66 -14.80 36.23
N LYS A 338 -32.45 -15.23 35.25
CA LYS A 338 -31.97 -15.96 34.06
C LYS A 338 -32.44 -15.27 32.79
N GLU A 339 -31.69 -15.50 31.72
CA GLU A 339 -32.06 -15.10 30.36
C GLU A 339 -33.24 -15.94 29.86
N PHE A 340 -34.22 -15.30 29.22
CA PHE A 340 -35.37 -15.98 28.63
C PHE A 340 -35.88 -15.25 27.37
N LEU A 341 -36.58 -16.01 26.53
CA LEU A 341 -37.26 -15.55 25.32
C LEU A 341 -38.76 -15.80 25.48
N ALA A 342 -39.59 -14.80 25.18
CA ALA A 342 -41.04 -14.92 25.19
C ALA A 342 -41.62 -14.33 23.90
N GLN A 343 -42.64 -14.99 23.34
CA GLN A 343 -43.41 -14.46 22.22
C GLN A 343 -44.82 -14.07 22.70
N LEU A 344 -45.31 -12.93 22.25
CA LEU A 344 -46.62 -12.38 22.56
C LEU A 344 -47.35 -12.05 21.27
N VAL A 345 -48.63 -12.41 21.18
CA VAL A 345 -49.53 -11.90 20.14
C VAL A 345 -50.28 -10.72 20.74
N LEU A 346 -50.09 -9.53 20.18
CA LEU A 346 -50.74 -8.30 20.63
C LEU A 346 -52.16 -8.19 20.03
N PRO A 347 -53.07 -7.40 20.65
CA PRO A 347 -54.47 -7.24 20.18
C PRO A 347 -54.64 -6.73 18.73
N ASN A 348 -53.57 -6.24 18.10
CA ASN A 348 -53.53 -5.76 16.71
C ASN A 348 -53.04 -6.84 15.70
N ASN A 349 -53.06 -8.12 16.07
CA ASN A 349 -52.56 -9.25 15.29
C ASN A 349 -51.04 -9.22 14.98
N LYS A 350 -50.25 -8.38 15.66
CA LYS A 350 -48.78 -8.45 15.60
C LYS A 350 -48.25 -9.51 16.57
N THR A 351 -47.35 -10.35 16.09
CA THR A 351 -46.57 -11.26 16.94
C THR A 351 -45.23 -10.62 17.26
N ILE A 352 -45.00 -10.28 18.52
CA ILE A 352 -43.71 -9.75 19.00
C ILE A 352 -42.91 -10.85 19.72
N GLU A 353 -41.60 -10.77 19.60
CA GLU A 353 -40.62 -11.60 20.29
C GLU A 353 -39.78 -10.71 21.22
N CYS A 354 -39.81 -11.01 22.51
CA CYS A 354 -39.11 -10.28 23.56
C CYS A 354 -38.01 -11.17 24.16
N HIS A 355 -36.77 -10.72 24.06
CA HIS A 355 -35.61 -11.37 24.68
C HIS A 355 -35.17 -10.58 25.90
N VAL A 356 -35.10 -11.24 27.06
CA VAL A 356 -34.84 -10.60 28.36
C VAL A 356 -33.64 -11.26 29.03
N ALA A 357 -32.61 -10.47 29.30
CA ALA A 357 -31.36 -10.92 29.94
C ALA A 357 -31.03 -10.11 31.20
N PRO A 358 -30.59 -10.73 32.31
CA PRO A 358 -30.20 -10.02 33.53
C PRO A 358 -28.89 -9.26 33.34
N PHE A 359 -28.82 -8.03 33.84
CA PHE A 359 -27.65 -7.16 33.81
C PHE A 359 -27.24 -6.76 35.23
N THR A 360 -26.01 -7.11 35.62
CA THR A 360 -25.49 -6.84 36.97
C THR A 360 -24.58 -5.62 36.98
N GLU A 361 -25.07 -4.54 37.61
CA GLU A 361 -24.26 -3.36 37.87
C GLU A 361 -23.18 -3.69 38.92
N ARG A 362 -21.92 -3.28 38.69
CA ARG A 362 -20.74 -3.60 39.52
C ARG A 362 -20.77 -3.05 40.97
N LEU A 363 -21.89 -2.46 41.41
CA LEU A 363 -22.03 -1.65 42.62
C LEU A 363 -23.26 -2.03 43.49
N GLY A 364 -23.51 -3.34 43.65
CA GLY A 364 -24.29 -3.87 44.78
C GLY A 364 -25.74 -3.40 44.91
N LYS A 365 -26.35 -2.92 43.82
CA LYS A 365 -27.75 -2.50 43.76
C LYS A 365 -28.62 -3.56 43.06
N LYS A 366 -29.94 -3.38 43.18
CA LYS A 366 -30.98 -4.30 42.72
C LYS A 366 -30.74 -4.75 41.26
N PRO A 367 -31.08 -6.01 40.90
CA PRO A 367 -30.99 -6.46 39.52
C PRO A 367 -31.81 -5.57 38.58
N VAL A 368 -31.29 -5.41 37.38
CA VAL A 368 -31.94 -4.79 36.21
C VAL A 368 -31.83 -5.77 35.04
N TRP A 369 -32.73 -5.66 34.07
CA TRP A 369 -32.80 -6.55 32.91
C TRP A 369 -32.73 -5.73 31.63
N VAL A 370 -32.00 -6.24 30.64
CA VAL A 370 -32.02 -5.74 29.27
C VAL A 370 -33.10 -6.52 28.51
N MET A 371 -34.06 -5.82 27.95
CA MET A 371 -35.14 -6.36 27.14
C MET A 371 -35.04 -5.83 25.72
N VAL A 372 -34.96 -6.73 24.74
CA VAL A 372 -34.93 -6.44 23.30
C VAL A 372 -36.24 -6.94 22.68
N VAL A 373 -36.94 -6.10 21.93
CA VAL A 373 -38.26 -6.40 21.36
C VAL A 373 -38.23 -6.37 19.83
N ARG A 374 -38.75 -7.42 19.18
CA ARG A 374 -38.83 -7.58 17.72
C ARG A 374 -40.25 -7.88 17.26
N ASP A 375 -40.63 -7.42 16.08
CA ASP A 375 -41.84 -7.87 15.37
C ASP A 375 -41.47 -9.03 14.44
N ILE A 376 -42.15 -10.18 14.58
CA ILE A 376 -41.84 -11.42 13.83
C ILE A 376 -43.00 -11.89 12.94
N THR A 377 -44.01 -11.04 12.75
CA THR A 377 -45.28 -11.40 12.10
C THR A 377 -45.10 -11.96 10.67
N GLU A 378 -44.32 -11.29 9.81
CA GLU A 378 -44.07 -11.75 8.44
C GLU A 378 -43.22 -13.03 8.38
N ARG A 379 -42.29 -13.20 9.32
CA ARG A 379 -41.36 -14.35 9.37
C ARG A 379 -42.10 -15.67 9.57
N GLN A 380 -43.16 -15.70 10.39
CA GLN A 380 -43.94 -16.92 10.60
C GLN A 380 -44.73 -17.35 9.34
N LEU A 381 -45.29 -16.39 8.59
CA LEU A 381 -46.01 -16.66 7.35
C LEU A 381 -45.09 -17.22 6.25
N LEU A 382 -43.87 -16.66 6.14
CA LEU A 382 -42.85 -17.14 5.21
C LEU A 382 -42.39 -18.59 5.49
N LEU A 383 -42.20 -18.96 6.76
CA LEU A 383 -41.71 -20.29 7.14
C LEU A 383 -42.64 -21.42 6.66
N GLN A 384 -43.97 -21.20 6.68
CA GLN A 384 -44.94 -22.18 6.20
C GLN A 384 -44.90 -22.39 4.67
N SER A 385 -44.52 -21.36 3.89
CA SER A 385 -44.38 -21.49 2.44
C SER A 385 -43.08 -22.20 2.04
N VAL A 386 -41.99 -21.92 2.75
CA VAL A 386 -40.68 -22.56 2.54
C VAL A 386 -40.77 -24.08 2.72
N GLN A 387 -41.52 -24.55 3.73
CA GLN A 387 -41.59 -25.96 4.08
C GLN A 387 -42.15 -26.85 2.95
N LYS A 388 -42.98 -26.32 2.04
CA LYS A 388 -43.49 -27.04 0.85
C LYS A 388 -42.47 -27.13 -0.29
N ARG A 389 -41.61 -26.13 -0.48
CA ARG A 389 -40.56 -26.12 -1.52
C ARG A 389 -39.38 -27.06 -1.20
N VAL A 390 -39.16 -27.37 0.07
CA VAL A 390 -38.05 -28.23 0.52
C VAL A 390 -38.15 -29.67 -0.03
N THR A 391 -39.36 -30.16 -0.31
CA THR A 391 -39.60 -31.52 -0.86
C THR A 391 -39.13 -31.66 -2.31
N GLU A 392 -39.50 -30.73 -3.20
CA GLU A 392 -39.07 -30.73 -4.60
C GLU A 392 -37.55 -30.61 -4.74
N VAL A 393 -36.96 -29.65 -4.00
CA VAL A 393 -35.50 -29.41 -3.99
C VAL A 393 -34.73 -30.64 -3.50
N ARG A 394 -35.29 -31.44 -2.58
CA ARG A 394 -34.65 -32.67 -2.10
C ARG A 394 -34.56 -33.74 -3.20
N CYS A 395 -35.62 -33.94 -3.98
CA CYS A 395 -35.62 -34.87 -5.11
C CYS A 395 -34.60 -34.45 -6.17
N LEU A 396 -34.58 -33.16 -6.54
CA LEU A 396 -33.60 -32.60 -7.48
C LEU A 396 -32.16 -32.76 -6.99
N ASN A 397 -31.89 -32.54 -5.70
CA ASN A 397 -30.56 -32.71 -5.13
C ASN A 397 -30.09 -34.19 -5.19
N GLN A 398 -30.98 -35.16 -4.94
CA GLN A 398 -30.64 -36.58 -5.03
C GLN A 398 -30.30 -37.01 -6.47
N ILE A 399 -31.04 -36.51 -7.47
CA ILE A 399 -30.70 -36.71 -8.89
C ILE A 399 -29.36 -36.05 -9.25
N ASN A 400 -29.12 -34.83 -8.80
CA ASN A 400 -27.87 -34.10 -9.08
C ASN A 400 -26.64 -34.78 -8.44
N GLN A 401 -26.78 -35.33 -7.22
CA GLN A 401 -25.75 -36.15 -6.58
C GLN A 401 -25.43 -37.42 -7.37
N LEU A 402 -26.46 -38.10 -7.91
CA LEU A 402 -26.30 -39.25 -8.78
C LEU A 402 -25.56 -38.90 -10.09
N CYS A 403 -25.89 -37.74 -10.69
CA CYS A 403 -25.31 -37.26 -11.95
C CYS A 403 -23.86 -36.74 -11.81
N ASN A 404 -23.42 -36.35 -10.61
CA ASN A 404 -22.05 -35.87 -10.38
C ASN A 404 -21.02 -36.97 -10.08
N ASN A 405 -21.42 -38.24 -10.01
CA ASN A 405 -20.48 -39.34 -9.83
C ASN A 405 -19.69 -39.59 -11.14
N THR A 406 -18.41 -39.24 -11.16
CA THR A 406 -17.56 -39.22 -12.37
C THR A 406 -17.23 -40.59 -12.97
N HIS A 407 -17.60 -41.69 -12.30
CA HIS A 407 -17.29 -43.06 -12.73
C HIS A 407 -18.52 -43.93 -13.02
N ILE A 408 -19.74 -43.36 -12.99
CA ILE A 408 -20.98 -44.11 -13.24
C ILE A 408 -21.24 -44.28 -14.75
N SER A 409 -21.79 -45.43 -15.15
CA SER A 409 -22.21 -45.66 -16.53
C SER A 409 -23.63 -45.11 -16.79
N MET A 410 -23.92 -44.67 -18.03
CA MET A 410 -25.23 -44.11 -18.37
C MET A 410 -26.41 -45.05 -18.06
N THR A 411 -26.24 -46.36 -18.29
CA THR A 411 -27.26 -47.38 -18.01
C THR A 411 -27.53 -47.54 -16.50
N GLU A 412 -26.51 -47.43 -15.66
CA GLU A 412 -26.66 -47.52 -14.20
C GLU A 412 -27.28 -46.25 -13.61
N LEU A 413 -26.90 -45.09 -14.15
CA LEU A 413 -27.44 -43.79 -13.78
C LEU A 413 -28.96 -43.69 -14.09
N LEU A 414 -29.39 -44.14 -15.28
CA LEU A 414 -30.81 -44.13 -15.67
C LEU A 414 -31.70 -45.01 -14.77
N ASN A 415 -31.22 -46.18 -14.36
CA ASN A 415 -31.98 -47.06 -13.46
C ASN A 415 -32.17 -46.46 -12.06
N LYS A 416 -31.09 -45.93 -11.47
CA LYS A 416 -31.16 -45.29 -10.13
C LYS A 416 -32.00 -44.02 -10.12
N ALA A 417 -32.10 -43.30 -11.26
CA ALA A 417 -32.98 -42.14 -11.37
C ALA A 417 -34.47 -42.51 -11.23
N LEU A 418 -34.92 -43.65 -11.77
CA LEU A 418 -36.33 -44.09 -11.71
C LEU A 418 -36.84 -44.27 -10.27
N GLU A 419 -35.97 -44.69 -9.33
CA GLU A 419 -36.32 -44.89 -7.92
C GLU A 419 -36.51 -43.58 -7.16
N ILE A 420 -35.84 -42.51 -7.58
CA ILE A 420 -35.79 -41.21 -6.87
C ILE A 420 -36.94 -40.29 -7.29
N ILE A 421 -37.26 -40.26 -8.58
CA ILE A 421 -38.22 -39.31 -9.21
C ILE A 421 -39.59 -39.23 -8.50
N PRO A 422 -40.24 -40.33 -8.04
CA PRO A 422 -41.56 -40.24 -7.40
C PRO A 422 -41.59 -39.37 -6.14
N SER A 423 -40.47 -39.27 -5.42
CA SER A 423 -40.38 -38.56 -4.15
C SER A 423 -40.55 -37.03 -4.24
N GLY A 424 -40.42 -36.46 -5.44
CA GLY A 424 -40.59 -35.02 -5.68
C GLY A 424 -42.02 -34.56 -5.95
N PHE A 425 -42.97 -35.49 -6.11
CA PHE A 425 -44.37 -35.19 -6.46
C PHE A 425 -45.26 -35.00 -5.22
N SER A 426 -46.40 -34.33 -5.41
CA SER A 426 -47.36 -34.02 -4.33
C SER A 426 -48.00 -35.27 -3.69
N SER A 427 -47.94 -36.42 -4.36
CA SER A 427 -48.44 -37.71 -3.86
C SER A 427 -47.59 -38.88 -4.41
N PRO A 428 -46.40 -39.14 -3.81
CA PRO A 428 -45.41 -40.06 -4.36
C PRO A 428 -45.90 -41.49 -4.61
N GLU A 429 -46.79 -41.99 -3.73
CA GLU A 429 -47.30 -43.38 -3.78
C GLU A 429 -48.25 -43.67 -4.95
N GLN A 430 -48.62 -42.65 -5.73
CA GLN A 430 -49.56 -42.76 -6.86
C GLN A 430 -48.89 -42.56 -8.23
N VAL A 431 -47.56 -42.39 -8.28
CA VAL A 431 -46.79 -42.06 -9.49
C VAL A 431 -46.24 -43.32 -10.18
N TYR A 432 -46.43 -43.40 -11.50
CA TYR A 432 -45.82 -44.42 -12.38
C TYR A 432 -44.95 -43.75 -13.44
N LEU A 433 -43.88 -44.40 -13.91
CA LEU A 433 -42.90 -43.80 -14.82
C LEU A 433 -42.15 -44.79 -15.74
N GLN A 434 -41.72 -44.28 -16.91
CA GLN A 434 -41.05 -45.04 -17.97
C GLN A 434 -40.04 -44.17 -18.75
N ILE A 435 -38.86 -44.70 -19.06
CA ILE A 435 -37.82 -44.10 -19.90
C ILE A 435 -37.58 -44.97 -21.14
N ASN A 436 -37.51 -44.36 -22.32
CA ASN A 436 -37.20 -45.01 -23.59
C ASN A 436 -36.04 -44.26 -24.28
N SER A 437 -34.89 -44.91 -24.49
CA SER A 437 -33.63 -44.25 -24.88
C SER A 437 -32.73 -45.10 -25.78
N GLU A 438 -31.69 -44.48 -26.37
CA GLU A 438 -30.62 -45.18 -27.10
C GLU A 438 -29.89 -46.24 -26.25
N TRP A 439 -29.97 -46.15 -24.92
CA TRP A 439 -29.36 -47.10 -23.97
C TRP A 439 -30.33 -48.18 -23.47
N GLY A 440 -31.60 -48.15 -23.88
CA GLY A 440 -32.63 -49.12 -23.50
C GLY A 440 -33.99 -48.51 -23.12
N ILE A 441 -34.96 -49.39 -22.86
CA ILE A 441 -36.27 -49.06 -22.26
C ILE A 441 -36.26 -49.52 -20.80
N PHE A 442 -36.69 -48.66 -19.88
CA PHE A 442 -36.65 -48.85 -18.43
C PHE A 442 -37.97 -48.35 -17.80
N GLY A 443 -38.48 -49.03 -16.76
CA GLY A 443 -39.72 -48.64 -16.05
C GLY A 443 -40.95 -49.48 -16.42
N ALA A 444 -42.15 -48.99 -16.08
CA ALA A 444 -43.40 -49.75 -16.17
C ALA A 444 -44.08 -49.71 -17.54
N ASP A 445 -44.98 -50.66 -17.82
CA ASP A 445 -45.78 -50.72 -19.05
C ASP A 445 -46.90 -49.66 -19.09
N THR A 446 -47.22 -49.16 -20.28
CA THR A 446 -48.14 -48.04 -20.50
C THR A 446 -49.60 -48.35 -20.13
N PRO A 447 -50.23 -47.62 -19.19
CA PRO A 447 -51.64 -47.81 -18.85
C PRO A 447 -52.59 -47.19 -19.90
N LEU A 448 -53.75 -47.81 -20.10
CA LEU A 448 -54.78 -47.36 -21.05
C LEU A 448 -55.59 -46.17 -20.51
N GLN A 449 -55.48 -45.03 -21.21
CA GLN A 449 -56.24 -43.78 -21.00
C GLN A 449 -56.14 -43.11 -19.61
N THR A 450 -55.03 -42.42 -19.36
CA THR A 450 -54.89 -41.42 -18.28
C THR A 450 -54.09 -40.20 -18.77
N SER A 451 -54.20 -39.07 -18.07
CA SER A 451 -53.34 -37.89 -18.29
C SER A 451 -51.90 -38.19 -17.87
N CYS A 452 -50.93 -37.78 -18.69
CA CYS A 452 -49.51 -38.04 -18.46
C CYS A 452 -48.64 -36.81 -18.70
N LEU A 453 -47.47 -36.78 -18.09
CA LEU A 453 -46.41 -35.80 -18.31
C LEU A 453 -45.26 -36.47 -19.08
N GLN A 454 -44.62 -35.73 -19.99
CA GLN A 454 -43.53 -36.25 -20.84
C GLN A 454 -42.39 -35.24 -20.97
N SER A 455 -41.16 -35.75 -21.04
CA SER A 455 -39.96 -34.96 -21.34
C SER A 455 -38.93 -35.77 -22.15
N VAL A 456 -37.90 -35.10 -22.69
CA VAL A 456 -37.04 -35.62 -23.77
C VAL A 456 -35.55 -35.49 -23.42
N PHE A 457 -34.76 -36.52 -23.68
CA PHE A 457 -33.30 -36.45 -23.64
C PHE A 457 -32.78 -36.13 -25.06
N ALA A 458 -32.22 -34.93 -25.27
CA ALA A 458 -31.69 -34.46 -26.55
C ALA A 458 -30.65 -33.35 -26.38
N ASN A 459 -29.70 -33.26 -27.31
CA ASN A 459 -28.84 -32.09 -27.50
C ASN A 459 -29.13 -31.43 -28.86
N ASP A 460 -28.50 -30.29 -29.13
CA ASP A 460 -28.71 -29.45 -30.32
C ASP A 460 -28.55 -30.16 -31.68
N THR A 461 -27.96 -31.36 -31.71
CA THR A 461 -27.69 -32.11 -32.94
C THR A 461 -28.35 -33.49 -33.00
N LYS A 462 -28.83 -34.05 -31.87
CA LYS A 462 -29.40 -35.40 -31.82
C LYS A 462 -30.30 -35.61 -30.58
N ARG A 463 -31.40 -36.35 -30.76
CA ARG A 463 -32.27 -36.85 -29.67
C ARG A 463 -31.91 -38.30 -29.31
N PHE A 464 -31.79 -38.60 -28.02
CA PHE A 464 -31.37 -39.89 -27.48
C PHE A 464 -32.37 -40.56 -26.52
N GLY A 465 -33.49 -39.92 -26.15
CA GLY A 465 -34.55 -40.62 -25.40
C GLY A 465 -35.78 -39.79 -25.01
N THR A 466 -36.64 -40.37 -24.18
CA THR A 466 -37.88 -39.79 -23.61
C THR A 466 -38.17 -40.36 -22.21
N LEU A 467 -38.66 -39.53 -21.27
CA LEU A 467 -39.22 -39.90 -19.96
C LEU A 467 -40.74 -39.61 -19.97
N THR A 468 -41.55 -40.50 -19.40
CA THR A 468 -43.01 -40.35 -19.24
C THR A 468 -43.46 -40.69 -17.81
N VAL A 469 -44.45 -39.97 -17.29
CA VAL A 469 -44.97 -40.08 -15.92
C VAL A 469 -46.51 -40.03 -15.87
N TRP A 470 -47.15 -40.81 -14.99
CA TRP A 470 -48.61 -40.94 -14.83
C TRP A 470 -49.05 -40.94 -13.34
N TYR A 471 -50.31 -40.59 -13.06
CA TYR A 471 -50.99 -40.78 -11.76
C TYR A 471 -52.05 -41.91 -11.81
N ASN A 472 -52.25 -42.61 -10.70
CA ASN A 472 -53.27 -43.66 -10.55
C ASN A 472 -54.71 -43.09 -10.42
N GLN A 473 -55.71 -43.73 -11.02
CA GLN A 473 -57.03 -43.12 -11.25
C GLN A 473 -58.19 -43.65 -10.38
N THR A 474 -57.90 -44.28 -9.23
CA THR A 474 -58.93 -44.96 -8.41
C THR A 474 -59.76 -44.06 -7.48
N GLN A 475 -59.36 -42.81 -7.19
CA GLN A 475 -60.21 -41.89 -6.40
C GLN A 475 -59.89 -40.39 -6.62
N SER A 476 -60.86 -39.67 -7.21
CA SER A 476 -60.91 -38.20 -7.40
C SER A 476 -59.87 -37.58 -8.35
N THR A 477 -60.23 -36.43 -8.93
CA THR A 477 -59.48 -35.74 -9.98
C THR A 477 -58.29 -34.95 -9.44
N LEU A 478 -57.17 -35.63 -9.18
CA LEU A 478 -55.87 -34.98 -9.01
C LEU A 478 -55.33 -34.55 -10.38
N ALA A 479 -55.17 -33.24 -10.56
CA ALA A 479 -54.50 -32.66 -11.72
C ALA A 479 -53.01 -32.43 -11.38
N PHE A 480 -52.11 -32.74 -12.31
CA PHE A 480 -50.70 -32.40 -12.20
C PHE A 480 -50.51 -30.89 -12.01
N LEU A 481 -49.59 -30.52 -11.14
CA LEU A 481 -49.22 -29.11 -10.94
C LEU A 481 -48.23 -28.63 -12.03
N PRO A 482 -48.25 -27.35 -12.43
CA PRO A 482 -47.27 -26.79 -13.38
C PRO A 482 -45.81 -26.92 -12.92
N GLU A 483 -45.58 -27.10 -11.62
CA GLU A 483 -44.28 -27.35 -11.00
C GLU A 483 -43.79 -28.78 -11.28
N GLU A 484 -44.70 -29.76 -11.33
CA GLU A 484 -44.40 -31.19 -11.49
C GLU A 484 -43.93 -31.54 -12.92
N GLN A 485 -44.37 -30.80 -13.94
CA GLN A 485 -43.80 -30.88 -15.30
C GLN A 485 -42.37 -30.29 -15.32
N ARG A 486 -42.16 -29.12 -14.70
CA ARG A 486 -40.85 -28.47 -14.62
C ARG A 486 -39.80 -29.35 -13.91
N LEU A 487 -40.23 -30.13 -12.92
CA LEU A 487 -39.40 -31.12 -12.23
C LEU A 487 -38.84 -32.17 -13.19
N ILE A 488 -39.68 -32.80 -14.02
CA ILE A 488 -39.22 -33.86 -14.94
C ILE A 488 -38.36 -33.32 -16.08
N ASP A 489 -38.66 -32.12 -16.58
CA ASP A 489 -37.87 -31.46 -17.64
C ASP A 489 -36.43 -31.16 -17.17
N HIS A 490 -36.27 -30.71 -15.93
CA HIS A 490 -34.96 -30.44 -15.35
C HIS A 490 -34.15 -31.73 -15.16
N ILE A 491 -34.80 -32.82 -14.75
CA ILE A 491 -34.15 -34.14 -14.57
C ILE A 491 -33.64 -34.69 -15.91
N THR A 492 -34.40 -34.55 -17.01
CA THR A 492 -33.93 -34.97 -18.34
C THR A 492 -32.78 -34.12 -18.87
N SER A 493 -32.70 -32.83 -18.51
CA SER A 493 -31.59 -31.95 -18.88
C SER A 493 -30.29 -32.32 -18.15
N GLN A 494 -30.31 -32.49 -16.83
CA GLN A 494 -29.10 -32.82 -16.05
C GLN A 494 -28.43 -34.11 -16.53
N ILE A 495 -29.22 -35.14 -16.86
CA ILE A 495 -28.73 -36.43 -17.37
C ILE A 495 -28.10 -36.27 -18.77
N THR A 496 -28.52 -35.26 -19.53
CA THR A 496 -27.95 -34.93 -20.85
C THR A 496 -26.58 -34.25 -20.75
N ASP A 497 -26.39 -33.32 -19.82
CA ASP A 497 -25.12 -32.56 -19.68
C ASP A 497 -23.93 -33.42 -19.27
N VAL A 498 -24.16 -34.47 -18.47
CA VAL A 498 -23.13 -35.46 -18.07
C VAL A 498 -22.47 -36.10 -19.29
N HIS A 499 -23.26 -36.40 -20.34
CA HIS A 499 -22.76 -36.99 -21.58
C HIS A 499 -21.77 -36.05 -22.32
N THR A 500 -22.05 -34.75 -22.32
CA THR A 500 -21.23 -33.73 -23.00
C THR A 500 -19.93 -33.44 -22.25
N ARG A 501 -19.98 -33.35 -20.91
CA ARG A 501 -18.84 -33.00 -20.03
C ARG A 501 -17.64 -33.96 -20.16
N LEU A 502 -17.91 -35.25 -20.37
CA LEU A 502 -16.86 -36.29 -20.47
C LEU A 502 -15.95 -36.14 -21.71
N LYS A 503 -16.29 -35.27 -22.67
CA LYS A 503 -15.57 -35.11 -23.94
C LYS A 503 -14.57 -33.94 -23.96
N SER A 504 -14.73 -32.93 -23.09
CA SER A 504 -13.95 -31.67 -23.16
C SER A 504 -12.66 -31.67 -22.32
N GLN A 505 -12.62 -32.43 -21.23
CA GLN A 505 -11.53 -32.39 -20.24
C GLN A 505 -10.15 -32.81 -20.79
N GLY A 506 -10.09 -33.59 -21.88
CA GLY A 506 -8.83 -34.07 -22.46
C GLY A 506 -7.95 -33.01 -23.15
N ARG A 507 -8.49 -31.83 -23.50
CA ARG A 507 -7.76 -30.82 -24.30
C ARG A 507 -6.95 -29.84 -23.45
N VAL A 508 -7.48 -29.42 -22.29
CA VAL A 508 -6.92 -28.32 -21.48
C VAL A 508 -5.59 -28.68 -20.80
N ALA A 509 -5.42 -29.95 -20.41
CA ALA A 509 -4.20 -30.41 -19.71
C ALA A 509 -2.91 -30.26 -20.52
N ARG A 510 -2.98 -30.17 -21.86
CA ARG A 510 -1.81 -30.19 -22.76
C ARG A 510 -1.13 -28.83 -22.90
N LEU A 511 -1.89 -27.72 -22.88
CA LEU A 511 -1.37 -26.36 -23.10
C LEU A 511 -0.65 -25.79 -21.88
N THR A 512 -1.18 -26.03 -20.68
CA THR A 512 -0.62 -25.54 -19.40
C THR A 512 0.82 -26.03 -19.15
N TYR A 513 1.18 -27.15 -19.75
CA TYR A 513 2.51 -27.76 -19.63
C TYR A 513 3.59 -26.98 -20.39
N LEU A 514 3.37 -26.65 -21.68
CA LEU A 514 4.38 -26.05 -22.56
C LEU A 514 4.86 -24.69 -22.08
N TYR A 515 3.94 -23.86 -21.55
CA TYR A 515 4.24 -22.51 -21.07
C TYR A 515 5.20 -22.52 -19.86
N ARG A 516 5.11 -23.55 -19.01
CA ARG A 516 5.92 -23.65 -17.78
C ARG A 516 7.40 -23.93 -18.06
N LEU A 517 7.69 -24.58 -19.19
CA LEU A 517 9.05 -24.97 -19.58
C LEU A 517 9.90 -23.74 -19.97
N LEU A 518 9.37 -22.86 -20.84
CA LEU A 518 10.04 -21.63 -21.27
C LEU A 518 10.44 -20.72 -20.11
N SER A 519 9.50 -20.49 -19.19
CA SER A 519 9.67 -19.51 -18.12
C SER A 519 10.81 -19.88 -17.17
N GLU A 520 10.97 -21.17 -16.86
CA GLU A 520 12.04 -21.64 -15.97
C GLU A 520 13.41 -21.63 -16.65
N THR A 521 13.49 -21.95 -17.96
CA THR A 521 14.74 -21.84 -18.74
C THR A 521 15.30 -20.42 -18.74
N ASN A 522 14.46 -19.42 -19.03
CA ASN A 522 14.92 -18.03 -19.14
C ASN A 522 15.30 -17.43 -17.79
N ARG A 523 14.76 -17.96 -16.68
CA ARG A 523 15.26 -17.63 -15.34
C ARG A 523 16.72 -18.04 -15.18
N VAL A 524 17.13 -19.25 -15.55
CA VAL A 524 18.51 -19.71 -15.29
C VAL A 524 19.56 -18.87 -16.02
N ILE A 525 19.30 -18.56 -17.29
CA ILE A 525 20.23 -17.86 -18.18
C ILE A 525 20.61 -16.46 -17.66
N ALA A 526 19.67 -15.75 -17.04
CA ALA A 526 19.88 -14.38 -16.58
C ALA A 526 20.78 -14.24 -15.33
N HIS A 527 21.03 -15.33 -14.60
CA HIS A 527 21.66 -15.26 -13.25
C HIS A 527 23.05 -15.89 -13.15
N SER A 528 23.49 -16.51 -14.23
CA SER A 528 24.80 -17.15 -14.29
C SER A 528 25.90 -16.10 -14.48
N GLN A 529 26.91 -16.06 -13.61
CA GLN A 529 28.05 -15.14 -13.73
C GLN A 529 29.18 -15.69 -14.61
N ASN A 530 29.13 -16.99 -14.92
CA ASN A 530 30.05 -17.66 -15.83
C ASN A 530 29.30 -18.82 -16.53
N GLN A 531 29.96 -19.42 -17.53
CA GLN A 531 29.37 -20.47 -18.36
C GLN A 531 29.04 -21.78 -17.62
N HIS A 532 29.76 -22.12 -16.55
CA HIS A 532 29.62 -23.43 -15.89
C HIS A 532 28.33 -23.54 -15.08
N ASP A 533 28.01 -22.51 -14.29
CA ASP A 533 26.86 -22.49 -13.39
C ASP A 533 25.52 -22.58 -14.17
N MET A 534 25.47 -21.95 -15.35
CA MET A 534 24.29 -21.93 -16.23
C MET A 534 23.78 -23.31 -16.63
N PHE A 535 24.70 -24.22 -16.99
CA PHE A 535 24.31 -25.55 -17.47
C PHE A 535 23.86 -26.48 -16.32
N ALA A 536 24.39 -26.29 -15.11
CA ALA A 536 24.02 -27.09 -13.94
C ALA A 536 22.57 -26.84 -13.48
N GLU A 537 22.11 -25.59 -13.53
CA GLU A 537 20.74 -25.24 -13.17
C GLU A 537 19.71 -25.60 -14.27
N LEU A 538 20.05 -25.43 -15.55
CA LEU A 538 19.19 -25.82 -16.67
C LEU A 538 18.84 -27.33 -16.63
N GLN A 539 19.79 -28.16 -16.21
CA GLN A 539 19.59 -29.59 -16.01
C GLN A 539 18.46 -29.90 -15.01
N GLN A 540 18.34 -29.15 -13.90
CA GLN A 540 17.33 -29.42 -12.87
C GLN A 540 15.91 -29.10 -13.36
N VAL A 541 15.75 -28.00 -14.12
CA VAL A 541 14.48 -27.58 -14.71
C VAL A 541 13.94 -28.64 -15.68
N LEU A 542 14.80 -29.14 -16.57
CA LEU A 542 14.41 -30.15 -17.57
C LEU A 542 14.04 -31.51 -16.93
N LEU A 543 14.63 -31.84 -15.77
CA LEU A 543 14.31 -33.06 -15.02
C LEU A 543 12.94 -32.99 -14.33
N GLN A 544 12.55 -31.83 -13.77
CA GLN A 544 11.26 -31.67 -13.07
C GLN A 544 10.05 -31.65 -14.00
N LEU A 545 10.24 -31.22 -15.25
CA LEU A 545 9.17 -31.02 -16.22
C LEU A 545 9.13 -32.12 -17.29
N GLY A 546 9.68 -33.31 -17.06
CA GLY A 546 9.86 -34.33 -18.11
C GLY A 546 8.57 -34.83 -18.79
N SER A 547 8.32 -34.38 -20.04
CA SER A 547 7.41 -35.05 -20.99
C SER A 547 8.10 -35.54 -22.28
N PHE A 548 9.41 -35.35 -22.40
CA PHE A 548 10.23 -35.90 -23.49
C PHE A 548 10.98 -37.12 -22.97
N ASP A 549 10.93 -38.22 -23.70
CA ASP A 549 11.42 -39.51 -23.22
C ASP A 549 12.94 -39.51 -23.01
N LYS A 550 13.70 -38.73 -23.81
CA LYS A 550 15.16 -38.54 -23.68
C LYS A 550 15.61 -37.15 -24.16
N ILE A 551 16.70 -36.62 -23.60
CA ILE A 551 17.27 -35.27 -23.90
C ILE A 551 18.81 -35.34 -24.01
N LEU A 552 19.44 -34.49 -24.83
CA LEU A 552 20.89 -34.38 -25.04
C LEU A 552 21.34 -32.93 -25.28
N ILE A 553 22.48 -32.51 -24.72
CA ILE A 553 23.19 -31.25 -25.05
C ILE A 553 24.70 -31.53 -25.21
N ALA A 554 25.32 -30.98 -26.26
CA ALA A 554 26.75 -31.11 -26.53
C ALA A 554 27.39 -29.80 -27.01
N LEU A 555 28.61 -29.51 -26.57
CA LEU A 555 29.39 -28.29 -26.89
C LEU A 555 30.84 -28.61 -27.30
N LYS A 556 31.49 -27.68 -27.99
CA LYS A 556 32.93 -27.67 -28.28
C LYS A 556 33.80 -27.40 -27.04
N VAL A 557 35.09 -27.71 -27.14
CA VAL A 557 36.09 -27.52 -26.08
C VAL A 557 36.80 -26.16 -26.20
N ASP A 558 37.01 -25.70 -27.42
CA ASP A 558 37.60 -24.41 -27.76
C ASP A 558 36.92 -23.82 -29.02
N ASP A 559 37.14 -22.52 -29.26
CA ASP A 559 36.53 -21.76 -30.37
C ASP A 559 37.09 -22.15 -31.77
N GLN A 560 37.85 -23.24 -31.88
CA GLN A 560 38.38 -23.71 -33.16
C GLN A 560 37.32 -24.46 -33.98
N ALA A 561 37.46 -24.40 -35.31
CA ALA A 561 36.50 -24.97 -36.24
C ALA A 561 36.32 -26.49 -36.04
N ASP A 562 37.43 -27.21 -35.85
CA ASP A 562 37.50 -28.67 -35.78
C ASP A 562 37.41 -29.25 -34.35
N SER A 563 37.05 -28.43 -33.36
CA SER A 563 36.94 -28.86 -31.96
C SER A 563 35.86 -29.96 -31.78
N PRO A 564 36.15 -31.07 -31.06
CA PRO A 564 35.21 -32.16 -30.90
C PRO A 564 34.02 -31.76 -30.01
N LEU A 565 32.83 -32.26 -30.34
CA LEU A 565 31.64 -32.11 -29.50
C LEU A 565 31.70 -33.06 -28.30
N LEU A 566 31.73 -32.51 -27.09
CA LEU A 566 31.56 -33.25 -25.84
C LEU A 566 30.11 -33.13 -25.36
N VAL A 567 29.55 -34.24 -24.88
CA VAL A 567 28.25 -34.23 -24.18
C VAL A 567 28.42 -33.46 -22.87
N GLN A 568 27.68 -32.37 -22.70
CA GLN A 568 27.65 -31.58 -21.47
C GLN A 568 26.47 -32.00 -20.58
N PHE A 569 25.38 -32.49 -21.17
CA PHE A 569 24.20 -32.97 -20.43
C PHE A 569 23.42 -34.03 -21.22
N HIS A 570 22.82 -35.00 -20.53
CA HIS A 570 21.86 -35.95 -21.10
C HIS A 570 20.80 -36.39 -20.08
N HIS A 571 19.62 -36.81 -20.56
CA HIS A 571 18.54 -37.37 -19.75
C HIS A 571 18.04 -38.69 -20.33
N ASN A 572 17.88 -39.70 -19.45
CA ASN A 572 17.23 -40.99 -19.71
C ASN A 572 17.83 -41.80 -20.89
N ILE A 573 19.10 -41.55 -21.20
CA ILE A 573 19.96 -42.32 -22.10
C ILE A 573 20.81 -43.24 -21.23
N ALA A 574 20.81 -44.54 -21.53
CA ALA A 574 21.54 -45.54 -20.73
C ALA A 574 23.06 -45.32 -20.80
N GLU A 575 23.76 -45.46 -19.66
CA GLU A 575 25.20 -45.15 -19.54
C GLU A 575 26.07 -45.94 -20.53
N ASN A 576 25.73 -47.21 -20.77
CA ASN A 576 26.42 -48.08 -21.73
C ASN A 576 26.29 -47.62 -23.19
N MET A 577 25.35 -46.71 -23.50
CA MET A 577 25.21 -46.10 -24.82
C MET A 577 25.96 -44.77 -24.95
N LEU A 578 26.45 -44.17 -23.86
CA LEU A 578 27.14 -42.87 -23.90
C LEU A 578 28.47 -42.93 -24.66
N GLU A 579 29.22 -44.03 -24.55
CA GLU A 579 30.48 -44.20 -25.29
C GLU A 579 30.24 -44.34 -26.81
N ILE A 580 29.11 -44.94 -27.19
CA ILE A 580 28.67 -45.04 -28.60
C ILE A 580 28.21 -43.67 -29.09
N LEU A 581 27.42 -42.96 -28.29
CA LEU A 581 26.94 -41.61 -28.58
C LEU A 581 28.10 -40.62 -28.75
N TYR A 582 29.13 -40.70 -27.89
CA TYR A 582 30.35 -39.90 -28.00
C TYR A 582 31.06 -40.10 -29.34
N LYS A 583 31.22 -41.36 -29.78
CA LYS A 583 31.79 -41.69 -31.09
C LYS A 583 30.91 -41.20 -32.25
N VAL A 584 29.58 -41.26 -32.10
CA VAL A 584 28.62 -40.70 -33.07
C VAL A 584 28.76 -39.18 -33.21
N LEU A 585 28.93 -38.44 -32.11
CA LEU A 585 29.05 -36.97 -32.10
C LEU A 585 30.36 -36.45 -32.71
N GLN A 586 31.39 -37.30 -32.81
CA GLN A 586 32.66 -37.00 -33.48
C GLN A 586 32.66 -37.38 -34.98
N GLN A 587 31.59 -38.00 -35.49
CA GLN A 587 31.48 -38.47 -36.87
C GLN A 587 30.59 -37.54 -37.70
N ASP A 588 31.20 -36.47 -38.22
CA ASP A 588 30.55 -35.38 -38.96
C ASP A 588 29.90 -35.79 -40.29
N GLU A 589 30.16 -37.02 -40.76
CA GLU A 589 29.50 -37.60 -41.93
C GLU A 589 28.05 -38.03 -41.67
N ASN A 590 27.64 -38.20 -40.40
CA ASN A 590 26.30 -38.64 -40.04
C ASN A 590 25.24 -37.58 -40.43
N PRO A 591 24.25 -37.90 -41.30
CA PRO A 591 23.37 -36.90 -41.91
C PRO A 591 22.67 -35.92 -40.94
N PRO A 592 22.08 -36.34 -39.80
CA PRO A 592 21.41 -35.39 -38.91
C PRO A 592 22.39 -34.42 -38.21
N LEU A 593 23.58 -34.89 -37.85
CA LEU A 593 24.65 -34.05 -37.28
C LEU A 593 25.19 -33.07 -38.31
N LYS A 594 25.43 -33.55 -39.53
CA LYS A 594 25.88 -32.72 -40.66
C LYS A 594 24.88 -31.62 -41.01
N GLN A 595 23.58 -31.91 -40.91
CA GLN A 595 22.52 -30.96 -41.21
C GLN A 595 22.44 -29.85 -40.16
N VAL A 596 22.60 -30.18 -38.86
CA VAL A 596 22.61 -29.19 -37.76
C VAL A 596 23.91 -28.37 -37.73
N LYS A 597 25.08 -28.99 -38.04
CA LYS A 597 26.38 -28.28 -38.09
C LYS A 597 26.49 -27.27 -39.23
N ASN A 598 25.82 -27.53 -40.36
CA ASN A 598 25.90 -26.68 -41.56
C ASN A 598 24.88 -25.52 -41.55
N THR A 599 24.07 -25.35 -40.50
CA THR A 599 23.06 -24.30 -40.42
C THR A 599 23.71 -22.92 -40.36
N SER A 600 23.54 -22.13 -41.41
CA SER A 600 24.10 -20.78 -41.50
C SER A 600 23.18 -19.75 -40.82
N SER A 601 23.60 -19.26 -39.65
CA SER A 601 23.17 -18.02 -38.98
C SER A 601 21.74 -17.89 -38.40
N ASP A 602 20.82 -18.85 -38.55
CA ASP A 602 19.56 -18.85 -37.78
C ASP A 602 19.23 -20.24 -37.20
N VAL A 603 18.39 -20.27 -36.16
CA VAL A 603 18.14 -21.45 -35.32
C VAL A 603 17.02 -22.30 -35.90
N ASP A 604 17.32 -23.12 -36.91
CA ASP A 604 16.37 -24.10 -37.43
C ASP A 604 16.39 -25.43 -36.62
N VAL A 605 15.20 -25.96 -36.34
CA VAL A 605 15.02 -27.26 -35.67
C VAL A 605 14.87 -28.36 -36.72
N TYR A 606 15.79 -29.31 -36.73
CA TYR A 606 15.76 -30.46 -37.62
C TYR A 606 14.98 -31.63 -36.98
N THR A 607 13.76 -31.87 -37.47
CA THR A 607 12.92 -33.00 -37.03
C THR A 607 12.92 -34.16 -38.02
N TYR A 608 12.98 -35.41 -37.55
CA TYR A 608 12.83 -36.59 -38.40
C TYR A 608 12.19 -37.78 -37.69
N ASN A 609 11.55 -38.66 -38.46
CA ASN A 609 10.92 -39.89 -37.98
C ASN A 609 11.91 -41.07 -38.04
N LEU A 610 11.97 -41.86 -36.97
CA LEU A 610 12.86 -43.02 -36.81
C LEU A 610 12.46 -44.23 -37.68
N LEU A 611 11.28 -44.26 -38.28
CA LEU A 611 10.80 -45.34 -39.16
C LEU A 611 11.13 -45.14 -40.66
N SER A 612 11.56 -43.95 -41.08
CA SER A 612 11.90 -43.68 -42.49
C SER A 612 13.09 -44.54 -42.98
N PRO A 613 13.15 -44.92 -44.27
CA PRO A 613 14.17 -45.85 -44.77
C PRO A 613 15.59 -45.34 -44.53
N PRO A 614 16.55 -46.19 -44.16
CA PRO A 614 17.91 -45.77 -43.85
C PRO A 614 18.61 -45.12 -45.06
N HIS A 615 19.21 -43.95 -44.85
CA HIS A 615 20.16 -43.38 -45.80
C HIS A 615 21.36 -44.33 -45.99
N LYS A 616 21.88 -44.41 -47.22
CA LYS A 616 22.95 -45.36 -47.61
C LYS A 616 24.27 -45.20 -46.84
N TYR A 617 24.46 -44.09 -46.13
CA TYR A 617 25.71 -43.66 -45.51
C TYR A 617 25.51 -43.35 -44.01
N PHE A 618 25.25 -44.39 -43.22
CA PHE A 618 25.32 -44.32 -41.76
C PHE A 618 26.49 -45.15 -41.24
N THR A 619 27.26 -44.59 -40.32
CA THR A 619 28.37 -45.28 -39.66
C THR A 619 27.86 -46.47 -38.82
N PRO A 620 28.70 -47.47 -38.50
CA PRO A 620 28.32 -48.57 -37.63
C PRO A 620 27.78 -48.10 -36.27
N GLU A 621 28.43 -47.09 -35.67
CA GLU A 621 28.09 -46.52 -34.38
C GLU A 621 26.71 -45.83 -34.43
N TYR A 622 26.43 -45.07 -35.49
CA TYR A 622 25.12 -44.43 -35.65
C TYR A 622 23.99 -45.44 -35.88
N LYS A 623 24.27 -46.57 -36.53
CA LYS A 623 23.29 -47.67 -36.65
C LYS A 623 22.97 -48.30 -35.29
N MET A 624 23.98 -48.47 -34.42
CA MET A 624 23.76 -48.96 -33.04
C MET A 624 22.94 -47.96 -32.23
N TRP A 625 23.25 -46.67 -32.31
CA TRP A 625 22.48 -45.60 -31.67
C TRP A 625 21.01 -45.59 -32.14
N ARG A 626 20.77 -45.67 -33.45
CA ARG A 626 19.42 -45.73 -34.02
C ARG A 626 18.67 -47.01 -33.61
N GLN A 627 19.36 -48.15 -33.50
CA GLN A 627 18.75 -49.40 -33.04
C GLN A 627 18.32 -49.31 -31.57
N TYR A 628 19.15 -48.72 -30.70
CA TYR A 628 18.80 -48.43 -29.31
C TYR A 628 17.54 -47.55 -29.22
N LEU A 629 17.50 -46.42 -29.95
CA LEU A 629 16.32 -45.54 -29.96
C LEU A 629 15.03 -46.27 -30.41
N ASN A 630 15.11 -47.15 -31.40
CA ASN A 630 13.95 -47.94 -31.85
C ASN A 630 13.55 -49.06 -30.87
N GLN A 631 14.48 -49.62 -30.10
CA GLN A 631 14.19 -50.56 -28.99
C GLN A 631 13.47 -49.83 -27.84
N GLU A 632 13.92 -48.61 -27.52
CA GLU A 632 13.29 -47.68 -26.58
C GLU A 632 11.98 -47.06 -27.12
N GLN A 633 11.44 -47.61 -28.21
CA GLN A 633 10.20 -47.20 -28.88
C GLN A 633 10.15 -45.76 -29.40
N VAL A 634 11.28 -45.04 -29.44
CA VAL A 634 11.35 -43.67 -29.95
C VAL A 634 10.92 -43.65 -31.43
N ARG A 635 9.99 -42.76 -31.76
CA ARG A 635 9.41 -42.58 -33.10
C ARG A 635 9.85 -41.31 -33.78
N GLN A 636 10.12 -40.24 -33.05
CA GLN A 636 10.53 -38.96 -33.62
C GLN A 636 11.66 -38.31 -32.82
N VAL A 637 12.49 -37.56 -33.53
CA VAL A 637 13.65 -36.84 -33.01
C VAL A 637 13.60 -35.39 -33.48
N ALA A 638 13.98 -34.45 -32.61
CA ALA A 638 14.18 -33.03 -32.94
C ALA A 638 15.58 -32.58 -32.47
N LEU A 639 16.33 -31.88 -33.31
CA LEU A 639 17.69 -31.38 -33.03
C LEU A 639 17.81 -29.89 -33.36
N THR A 640 18.56 -29.08 -32.60
CA THR A 640 18.72 -27.64 -32.83
C THR A 640 20.13 -27.12 -32.46
N PRO A 641 20.73 -26.16 -33.18
CA PRO A 641 22.09 -25.69 -32.96
C PRO A 641 22.23 -24.56 -31.92
N LEU A 642 23.40 -24.47 -31.29
CA LEU A 642 23.87 -23.38 -30.42
C LEU A 642 25.04 -22.64 -31.09
N LEU A 643 25.01 -21.30 -31.08
CA LEU A 643 25.92 -20.45 -31.86
C LEU A 643 26.67 -19.43 -30.99
N LEU A 644 27.89 -19.06 -31.39
CA LEU A 644 28.69 -17.97 -30.80
C LEU A 644 29.22 -17.07 -31.92
N LYS A 645 28.82 -15.79 -31.95
CA LYS A 645 29.13 -14.81 -33.00
C LYS A 645 28.85 -15.33 -34.42
N GLY A 646 27.78 -16.13 -34.55
CA GLY A 646 27.37 -16.78 -35.80
C GLY A 646 28.09 -18.09 -36.15
N HIS A 647 29.03 -18.57 -35.32
CA HIS A 647 29.73 -19.83 -35.52
C HIS A 647 29.13 -20.96 -34.68
N PHE A 648 29.10 -22.18 -35.23
CA PHE A 648 28.57 -23.36 -34.53
C PHE A 648 29.42 -23.75 -33.32
N LEU A 649 28.80 -23.70 -32.13
CA LEU A 649 29.41 -24.02 -30.83
C LEU A 649 28.91 -25.36 -30.26
N GLY A 650 27.68 -25.77 -30.57
CA GLY A 650 27.08 -26.97 -30.03
C GLY A 650 25.65 -27.26 -30.49
N MET A 651 24.95 -28.20 -29.86
CA MET A 651 23.57 -28.56 -30.18
C MET A 651 22.78 -29.11 -29.00
N VAL A 652 21.45 -29.09 -29.14
CA VAL A 652 20.45 -29.70 -28.24
C VAL A 652 19.60 -30.71 -29.02
N GLY A 653 19.20 -31.82 -28.40
CA GLY A 653 18.39 -32.86 -29.03
C GLY A 653 17.35 -33.51 -28.12
N LEU A 654 16.16 -33.79 -28.67
CA LEU A 654 14.99 -34.37 -27.98
C LEU A 654 14.42 -35.57 -28.73
N TYR A 655 13.84 -36.52 -27.98
CA TYR A 655 13.37 -37.81 -28.47
C TYR A 655 12.00 -38.17 -27.86
N THR A 656 11.05 -38.65 -28.67
CA THR A 656 9.70 -39.04 -28.21
C THR A 656 9.18 -40.36 -28.81
N THR A 657 8.37 -41.10 -28.03
CA THR A 657 7.82 -42.44 -28.30
C THR A 657 6.43 -42.48 -28.97
N GLY A 658 5.75 -41.34 -29.12
CA GLY A 658 4.33 -41.27 -29.53
C GLY A 658 4.03 -41.47 -31.03
N GLN A 659 2.73 -41.58 -31.36
CA GLN A 659 2.20 -41.54 -32.74
C GLN A 659 1.91 -40.12 -33.27
N VAL A 660 2.14 -39.09 -32.46
CA VAL A 660 1.86 -37.69 -32.82
C VAL A 660 3.18 -37.05 -33.26
N GLU A 661 3.18 -36.39 -34.42
CA GLU A 661 4.34 -35.60 -34.86
C GLU A 661 4.48 -34.34 -34.00
N PHE A 662 5.73 -33.88 -33.75
CA PHE A 662 6.00 -32.55 -33.19
C PHE A 662 5.19 -31.50 -33.95
N ASP A 663 4.28 -30.83 -33.26
CA ASP A 663 3.44 -29.76 -33.84
C ASP A 663 4.22 -28.44 -33.94
N GLU A 664 3.69 -27.47 -34.70
CA GLU A 664 4.36 -26.18 -34.94
C GLU A 664 4.64 -25.42 -33.63
N GLU A 665 3.75 -25.52 -32.64
CA GLU A 665 3.92 -24.91 -31.31
C GLU A 665 5.10 -25.53 -30.55
N GLN A 666 5.27 -26.85 -30.61
CA GLN A 666 6.42 -27.56 -30.04
C GLN A 666 7.73 -27.28 -30.79
N ILE A 667 7.72 -27.02 -32.10
CA ILE A 667 8.92 -26.67 -32.86
C ILE A 667 9.37 -25.24 -32.51
N GLN A 668 8.45 -24.28 -32.48
CA GLN A 668 8.74 -22.88 -32.18
C GLN A 668 9.34 -22.69 -30.76
N LEU A 669 8.86 -23.48 -29.81
CA LEU A 669 9.36 -23.58 -28.44
C LEU A 669 10.87 -23.88 -28.38
N LEU A 670 11.37 -24.79 -29.21
CA LEU A 670 12.76 -25.24 -29.20
C LEU A 670 13.72 -24.23 -29.82
N GLN A 671 13.28 -23.48 -30.83
CA GLN A 671 14.07 -22.41 -31.45
C GLN A 671 14.40 -21.30 -30.45
N ASN A 672 13.40 -20.89 -29.65
CA ASN A 672 13.57 -19.83 -28.66
C ASN A 672 14.58 -20.24 -27.57
N LEU A 673 14.43 -21.46 -27.03
CA LEU A 673 15.33 -22.00 -26.01
C LEU A 673 16.80 -22.05 -26.46
N SER A 674 17.08 -22.43 -27.72
CA SER A 674 18.46 -22.49 -28.23
C SER A 674 19.07 -21.10 -28.49
N ARG A 675 18.24 -20.12 -28.90
CA ARG A 675 18.68 -18.73 -29.10
C ARG A 675 19.11 -18.08 -27.78
N ASP A 676 18.32 -18.23 -26.73
CA ASP A 676 18.57 -17.57 -25.44
C ASP A 676 19.86 -18.09 -24.78
N ILE A 677 20.14 -19.41 -24.88
CA ILE A 677 21.40 -20.01 -24.39
C ILE A 677 22.62 -19.48 -25.16
N SER A 678 22.48 -19.24 -26.47
CA SER A 678 23.57 -18.79 -27.34
C SER A 678 24.08 -17.39 -26.99
N SER A 679 23.17 -16.42 -26.79
CA SER A 679 23.53 -15.03 -26.49
C SER A 679 24.22 -14.82 -25.14
N ALA A 680 24.01 -15.72 -24.17
CA ALA A 680 24.63 -15.62 -22.85
C ALA A 680 26.17 -15.78 -22.91
N LEU A 681 26.65 -16.66 -23.80
CA LEU A 681 28.05 -17.07 -23.88
C LEU A 681 28.97 -15.98 -24.44
N GLU A 682 28.46 -15.08 -25.29
CA GLU A 682 29.28 -14.01 -25.91
C GLU A 682 29.77 -12.95 -24.91
N ARG A 683 28.96 -12.63 -23.89
CA ARG A 683 29.21 -11.51 -22.99
C ARG A 683 30.46 -11.72 -22.13
N PHE A 684 30.74 -12.95 -21.72
CA PHE A 684 31.84 -13.28 -20.79
C PHE A 684 33.26 -13.10 -21.40
N SER A 685 33.37 -12.86 -22.71
CA SER A 685 34.68 -12.84 -23.43
C SER A 685 35.37 -11.47 -23.49
N ALA A 686 34.62 -10.35 -23.41
CA ALA A 686 35.13 -9.04 -23.87
C ALA A 686 35.94 -8.22 -22.84
N GLU A 687 35.91 -8.57 -21.56
CA GLU A 687 36.20 -7.60 -20.47
C GLU A 687 37.69 -7.47 -20.08
N GLN A 688 38.58 -8.36 -20.55
CA GLN A 688 39.93 -8.51 -19.97
C GLN A 688 41.05 -7.52 -20.41
N HIS A 689 40.90 -6.69 -21.46
CA HIS A 689 42.08 -6.18 -22.21
C HIS A 689 42.58 -4.71 -22.02
N ARG A 690 41.99 -3.82 -21.18
CA ARG A 690 42.10 -2.34 -21.39
C ARG A 690 43.25 -1.52 -20.72
N LYS A 691 44.11 -2.03 -19.83
CA LYS A 691 44.40 -1.29 -18.55
C LYS A 691 45.76 -0.59 -18.22
N ILE A 692 46.70 -0.23 -19.13
CA ILE A 692 48.15 -0.25 -18.76
C ILE A 692 49.06 1.04 -18.56
N ALA A 693 49.12 2.13 -19.36
CA ALA A 693 50.29 3.08 -19.32
C ALA A 693 50.06 4.60 -19.59
N GLU A 694 51.01 5.48 -19.18
CA GLU A 694 51.75 6.45 -20.07
C GLU A 694 52.74 7.50 -19.42
N THR A 695 52.31 8.45 -18.58
CA THR A 695 52.30 9.90 -19.01
C THR A 695 53.40 10.94 -18.63
N TYR A 696 54.17 10.87 -17.52
CA TYR A 696 54.49 12.11 -16.74
C TYR A 696 55.99 12.50 -16.48
N SER A 697 56.43 13.80 -16.59
CA SER A 697 57.77 14.29 -16.10
C SER A 697 58.07 15.83 -15.98
N GLN A 698 57.87 16.66 -17.00
CA GLN A 698 58.68 17.89 -17.31
C GLN A 698 58.58 19.19 -16.43
N GLN A 699 58.14 19.20 -15.16
CA GLN A 699 57.53 20.42 -14.52
C GLN A 699 58.19 21.07 -13.25
N MET A 700 59.51 21.05 -13.02
CA MET A 700 60.07 21.31 -11.65
C MET A 700 60.71 22.69 -11.29
N GLU A 701 61.64 23.26 -12.06
CA GLU A 701 62.68 24.19 -11.51
C GLU A 701 62.22 25.57 -10.98
N ASN A 702 61.48 26.37 -11.76
CA ASN A 702 61.11 27.77 -11.44
C ASN A 702 60.26 27.95 -10.16
N ARG A 703 59.93 26.84 -9.51
CA ARG A 703 59.08 26.75 -8.33
C ARG A 703 59.78 27.21 -7.05
N PHE A 704 61.11 27.12 -6.96
CA PHE A 704 61.83 27.11 -5.67
C PHE A 704 61.85 28.43 -4.87
N GLN A 705 62.29 29.57 -5.43
CA GLN A 705 62.39 30.83 -4.65
C GLN A 705 61.03 31.39 -4.23
N GLN A 706 60.02 31.29 -5.10
CA GLN A 706 58.64 31.62 -4.74
C GLN A 706 58.14 30.72 -3.61
N VAL A 707 58.49 29.42 -3.64
CA VAL A 707 58.16 28.48 -2.57
C VAL A 707 58.80 28.86 -1.23
N PHE A 708 60.00 29.42 -1.13
CA PHE A 708 60.62 29.68 0.20
C PHE A 708 59.94 30.81 0.99
N LEU A 709 59.79 32.01 0.40
CA LEU A 709 59.22 33.17 1.12
C LEU A 709 57.69 33.11 1.24
N GLN A 710 57.01 32.56 0.24
CA GLN A 710 55.57 32.27 0.31
C GLN A 710 55.27 30.90 0.93
N SER A 711 56.29 30.20 1.47
CA SER A 711 56.08 28.89 2.08
C SER A 711 55.09 29.05 3.23
N PRO A 712 53.97 28.30 3.25
CA PRO A 712 53.11 28.24 4.41
C PRO A 712 53.77 27.46 5.56
N VAL A 713 54.90 26.79 5.30
CA VAL A 713 55.69 26.04 6.27
C VAL A 713 56.67 26.99 6.95
N PRO A 714 56.66 27.11 8.29
CA PRO A 714 57.70 27.80 9.03
C PRO A 714 59.11 27.27 8.70
N MET A 715 59.99 28.12 8.18
CA MET A 715 61.35 27.74 7.81
C MET A 715 62.37 28.71 8.40
N GLN A 716 63.50 28.18 8.86
CA GLN A 716 64.66 28.95 9.30
C GLN A 716 65.93 28.44 8.62
N ILE A 717 66.82 29.35 8.24
CA ILE A 717 68.13 29.04 7.68
C ILE A 717 69.18 29.37 8.74
N ILE A 718 70.09 28.44 9.02
CA ILE A 718 71.15 28.60 10.02
C ILE A 718 72.50 28.36 9.35
N SER A 719 73.47 29.24 9.61
CA SER A 719 74.86 29.06 9.17
C SER A 719 75.53 27.92 9.94
N ILE A 720 76.23 27.03 9.22
CA ILE A 720 76.99 25.92 9.84
C ILE A 720 78.25 26.42 10.57
N GLN A 721 78.78 27.60 10.21
CA GLN A 721 80.10 28.05 10.68
C GLN A 721 80.10 28.76 12.02
N ASP A 722 79.02 29.48 12.35
CA ASP A 722 78.91 30.36 13.53
C ASP A 722 77.58 30.17 14.29
N GLU A 723 76.75 29.19 13.90
CA GLU A 723 75.41 28.90 14.44
C GLU A 723 74.47 30.12 14.54
N HIS A 724 74.70 31.15 13.73
CA HIS A 724 73.79 32.28 13.60
C HIS A 724 72.60 31.89 12.72
N ILE A 725 71.41 32.35 13.11
CA ILE A 725 70.20 32.21 12.30
C ILE A 725 70.28 33.28 11.21
N LEU A 726 70.39 32.85 9.95
CA LEU A 726 70.57 33.72 8.79
C LEU A 726 69.25 34.31 8.28
N ALA A 727 68.18 33.53 8.35
CA ALA A 727 66.86 33.94 7.90
C ALA A 727 65.77 33.12 8.60
N VAL A 728 64.60 33.73 8.81
CA VAL A 728 63.34 33.05 9.08
C VAL A 728 62.31 33.52 8.06
N ASN A 729 61.38 32.66 7.65
CA ASN A 729 60.31 33.06 6.74
C ASN A 729 59.07 33.58 7.49
N LEU A 730 58.16 34.24 6.76
CA LEU A 730 56.96 34.88 7.33
C LEU A 730 56.01 33.90 8.06
N ALA A 731 56.05 32.61 7.71
CA ALA A 731 55.28 31.59 8.41
C ALA A 731 55.85 31.32 9.82
N TYR A 732 57.17 31.35 9.99
CA TYR A 732 57.84 31.13 11.26
C TYR A 732 57.55 32.23 12.29
N GLU A 733 57.66 33.49 11.89
CA GLU A 733 57.40 34.63 12.79
C GLU A 733 55.95 34.63 13.30
N LYS A 734 54.99 34.35 12.42
CA LYS A 734 53.56 34.24 12.77
C LYS A 734 53.24 33.05 13.67
N TRP A 735 54.07 32.01 13.64
CA TRP A 735 53.79 30.73 14.29
C TRP A 735 54.25 30.71 15.76
N LEU A 736 55.49 31.12 16.05
CA LEU A 736 56.00 31.20 17.41
C LEU A 736 55.93 32.61 18.01
N GLY A 737 55.64 33.64 17.22
CA GLY A 737 55.54 35.03 17.68
C GLY A 737 56.88 35.74 17.87
N TYR A 738 57.99 35.11 17.50
CA TYR A 738 59.34 35.65 17.57
C TYR A 738 59.89 35.95 16.17
N ASN A 739 60.62 37.06 16.04
CA ASN A 739 61.28 37.47 14.80
C ASN A 739 62.79 37.15 14.82
N LEU A 740 63.52 37.53 13.78
CA LEU A 740 64.97 37.34 13.71
C LEU A 740 65.77 38.19 14.72
N GLU A 741 65.19 39.30 15.21
CA GLU A 741 65.85 40.19 16.17
C GLU A 741 65.75 39.67 17.62
N ASP A 742 64.74 38.85 17.92
CA ASP A 742 64.53 38.23 19.24
C ASP A 742 65.62 37.20 19.61
N PHE A 743 66.32 36.61 18.64
CA PHE A 743 67.42 35.67 18.89
C PHE A 743 68.58 35.84 17.91
N GLN A 744 69.75 36.18 18.43
CA GLN A 744 70.96 36.37 17.62
C GLN A 744 71.64 35.04 17.22
N ASN A 745 71.42 33.97 17.98
CA ASN A 745 72.01 32.66 17.74
C ASN A 745 71.12 31.53 18.28
N ARG A 746 71.48 30.29 17.93
CA ARG A 746 70.75 29.07 18.31
C ARG A 746 70.66 28.84 19.83
N GLU A 747 71.63 29.27 20.63
CA GLU A 747 71.62 29.07 22.09
C GLU A 747 70.58 29.96 22.79
N VAL A 748 70.51 31.23 22.39
CA VAL A 748 69.47 32.17 22.88
C VAL A 748 68.08 31.69 22.47
N TRP A 749 67.92 31.27 21.21
CA TRP A 749 66.67 30.69 20.71
C TRP A 749 66.22 29.48 21.55
N LEU A 750 67.13 28.56 21.84
CA LEU A 750 66.82 27.33 22.59
C LEU A 750 66.32 27.63 24.02
N LYS A 751 66.82 28.69 24.65
CA LYS A 751 66.43 29.09 26.01
C LYS A 751 65.01 29.65 26.09
N GLU A 752 64.61 30.46 25.11
CA GLU A 752 63.29 31.10 25.09
C GLU A 752 62.18 30.16 24.61
N VAL A 753 62.52 29.16 23.77
CA VAL A 753 61.54 28.33 23.08
C VAL A 753 61.37 26.92 23.71
N ALA A 754 62.30 26.42 24.52
CA ALA A 754 62.16 25.11 25.16
C ALA A 754 61.32 25.15 26.47
N PRO A 755 60.27 24.31 26.64
CA PRO A 755 59.37 24.34 27.81
C PRO A 755 59.99 23.80 29.11
N ASN A 756 60.96 22.90 29.01
CA ASN A 756 61.62 22.24 30.14
C ASN A 756 63.01 21.73 29.73
N GLU A 757 63.84 21.36 30.71
CA GLU A 757 65.21 20.90 30.45
C GLU A 757 65.27 19.56 29.67
N GLU A 758 64.23 18.72 29.74
CA GLU A 758 64.13 17.48 28.96
C GLU A 758 64.01 17.76 27.45
N GLN A 759 63.08 18.64 27.05
CA GLN A 759 62.92 19.07 25.65
C GLN A 759 64.14 19.85 25.15
N LYS A 760 64.77 20.64 26.02
CA LYS A 760 66.00 21.37 25.71
C LYS A 760 67.16 20.43 25.39
N GLN A 761 67.38 19.40 26.21
CA GLN A 761 68.38 18.35 25.96
C GLN A 761 68.06 17.58 24.67
N LEU A 762 66.79 17.21 24.44
CA LEU A 762 66.36 16.54 23.22
C LEU A 762 66.63 17.37 21.95
N ILE A 763 66.34 18.68 21.97
CA ILE A 763 66.63 19.60 20.85
C ILE A 763 68.14 19.75 20.61
N GLN A 764 68.94 19.82 21.68
CA GLN A 764 70.39 19.98 21.58
C GLN A 764 71.07 18.73 21.02
N GLN A 765 70.81 17.56 21.61
CA GLN A 765 71.41 16.28 21.16
C GLN A 765 71.00 15.95 19.72
N SER A 766 69.72 16.08 19.37
CA SER A 766 69.23 15.77 18.02
C SER A 766 69.82 16.66 16.92
N TRP A 767 70.30 17.86 17.23
CA TRP A 767 70.96 18.75 16.27
C TRP A 767 72.36 18.26 15.88
N GLU A 768 73.16 17.86 16.87
CA GLU A 768 74.54 17.40 16.64
C GLU A 768 74.56 16.10 15.84
N GLU A 769 73.68 15.16 16.19
CA GLU A 769 73.44 13.92 15.44
C GLU A 769 72.97 14.22 14.01
N ALA A 770 72.01 15.13 13.84
CA ALA A 770 71.48 15.46 12.52
C ALA A 770 72.47 16.21 11.62
N LEU A 771 73.31 17.10 12.16
CA LEU A 771 74.36 17.78 11.39
C LEU A 771 75.43 16.79 10.87
N GLN A 772 75.81 15.79 11.66
CA GLN A 772 76.74 14.74 11.20
C GLN A 772 76.10 13.89 10.09
N LEU A 773 74.83 13.52 10.25
CA LEU A 773 74.11 12.71 9.27
C LEU A 773 73.84 13.47 7.97
N ALA A 774 73.50 14.76 8.04
CA ALA A 774 73.16 15.59 6.89
C ALA A 774 74.37 16.00 6.04
N LYS A 775 75.58 16.07 6.62
CA LYS A 775 76.83 16.31 5.87
C LYS A 775 77.12 15.23 4.81
N ASN A 776 76.45 14.08 4.89
CA ASN A 776 76.48 13.03 3.86
C ASN A 776 75.42 13.24 2.74
N GLY A 777 74.89 14.45 2.57
CA GLY A 777 73.90 14.78 1.54
C GLY A 777 72.50 14.22 1.82
N LYS A 778 72.18 13.91 3.08
CA LYS A 778 70.86 13.39 3.48
C LYS A 778 70.03 14.48 4.14
N GLN A 779 68.79 14.64 3.68
CA GLN A 779 67.77 15.32 4.48
C GLN A 779 67.50 14.48 5.74
N VAL A 780 67.62 15.08 6.92
CA VAL A 780 67.45 14.42 8.22
C VAL A 780 66.19 14.94 8.88
N LYS A 781 65.26 14.04 9.21
CA LYS A 781 64.07 14.37 9.98
C LYS A 781 64.37 14.21 11.47
N LEU A 782 64.29 15.29 12.24
CA LEU A 782 64.59 15.29 13.68
C LEU A 782 63.35 14.86 14.48
N PRO A 783 63.51 14.41 15.74
CA PRO A 783 62.38 14.06 16.61
C PRO A 783 61.37 15.19 16.78
N GLU A 784 60.12 14.82 17.09
CA GLU A 784 59.09 15.75 17.55
C GLU A 784 59.53 16.40 18.87
N VAL A 785 59.34 17.71 18.97
CA VAL A 785 59.71 18.51 20.13
C VAL A 785 58.57 19.45 20.49
N THR A 786 58.40 19.70 21.79
CA THR A 786 57.46 20.72 22.27
C THR A 786 58.21 22.03 22.45
N LEU A 787 57.63 23.10 21.92
CA LEU A 787 58.12 24.47 21.94
C LEU A 787 57.12 25.36 22.70
N ILE A 788 57.57 26.50 23.21
CA ILE A 788 56.72 27.57 23.74
C ILE A 788 56.78 28.76 22.76
N ALA A 789 55.61 29.23 22.35
CA ALA A 789 55.47 30.49 21.62
C ALA A 789 55.49 31.68 22.59
N LYS A 790 55.80 32.87 22.07
CA LYS A 790 55.97 34.12 22.86
C LYS A 790 54.73 34.54 23.68
N ASP A 791 53.56 33.99 23.35
CA ASP A 791 52.29 34.16 24.06
C ASP A 791 52.07 33.17 25.23
N GLY A 792 53.04 32.28 25.49
CA GLY A 792 52.98 31.21 26.49
C GLY A 792 52.27 29.93 26.01
N SER A 793 51.81 29.87 24.76
CA SER A 793 51.16 28.67 24.22
C SER A 793 52.17 27.60 23.82
N GLN A 794 51.91 26.36 24.23
CA GLN A 794 52.73 25.21 23.81
C GLN A 794 52.40 24.79 22.38
N ARG A 795 53.44 24.57 21.57
CA ARG A 795 53.38 24.10 20.19
C ARG A 795 54.15 22.79 20.06
N ILE A 796 53.54 21.76 19.50
CA ILE A 796 54.23 20.50 19.17
C ILE A 796 54.70 20.62 17.74
N ALA A 797 56.00 20.43 17.51
CA ALA A 797 56.61 20.66 16.20
C ALA A 797 57.60 19.56 15.84
N GLN A 798 57.77 19.34 14.54
CA GLN A 798 58.87 18.53 14.02
C GLN A 798 59.69 19.34 13.03
N ARG A 799 61.01 19.25 13.11
CA ARG A 799 61.91 19.91 12.15
C ARG A 799 62.61 18.91 11.24
N THR A 800 62.68 19.24 9.97
CA THR A 800 63.49 18.54 8.97
C THR A 800 64.66 19.44 8.61
N LEU A 801 65.86 18.87 8.68
CA LEU A 801 67.14 19.53 8.47
C LEU A 801 67.74 19.06 7.14
N GLU A 802 68.08 20.01 6.28
CA GLU A 802 68.79 19.74 5.04
C GLU A 802 69.97 20.71 4.89
N ILE A 803 71.11 20.20 4.44
CA ILE A 803 72.29 21.03 4.19
C ILE A 803 72.34 21.36 2.71
N VAL A 804 72.30 22.65 2.39
CA VAL A 804 72.40 23.16 1.02
C VAL A 804 73.61 24.07 0.96
N GLY A 805 74.69 23.57 0.36
CA GLY A 805 75.98 24.27 0.35
C GLY A 805 76.58 24.36 1.76
N ASN A 806 76.62 25.58 2.31
CA ASN A 806 77.21 25.87 3.63
C ASN A 806 76.13 26.22 4.69
N ASP A 807 74.86 26.17 4.30
CA ASP A 807 73.72 26.59 5.10
C ASP A 807 72.84 25.38 5.47
N VAL A 808 72.23 25.44 6.65
CA VAL A 808 71.20 24.50 7.09
C VAL A 808 69.84 25.10 6.83
N ILE A 809 69.04 24.48 5.97
CA ILE A 809 67.62 24.80 5.86
C ILE A 809 66.86 23.87 6.82
N LEU A 810 66.21 24.48 7.82
CA LEU A 810 65.26 23.82 8.71
C LEU A 810 63.84 24.16 8.29
N ALA A 811 63.07 23.14 7.91
CA ALA A 811 61.63 23.25 7.72
C ALA A 811 60.90 22.67 8.94
N TRP A 812 60.06 23.47 9.58
CA TRP A 812 59.27 23.09 10.74
C TRP A 812 57.83 22.79 10.34
N ILE A 813 57.29 21.68 10.84
CA ILE A 813 55.89 21.30 10.72
C ILE A 813 55.24 21.54 12.09
N ASP A 814 54.26 22.45 12.15
CA ASP A 814 53.41 22.59 13.32
C ASP A 814 52.45 21.40 13.41
N LEU A 815 52.75 20.48 14.32
CA LEU A 815 51.92 19.33 14.62
C LEU A 815 50.87 19.65 15.71
N THR A 816 50.79 20.87 16.23
CA THR A 816 49.84 21.23 17.30
C THR A 816 48.39 21.08 16.86
N ILE A 817 48.04 21.62 15.68
CA ILE A 817 46.71 21.43 15.10
C ILE A 817 46.57 19.99 14.61
N ILE A 818 47.59 19.41 13.96
CA ILE A 818 47.49 18.04 13.43
C ILE A 818 47.26 17.03 14.54
N ARG A 819 47.98 17.06 15.67
CA ARG A 819 47.77 16.15 16.82
C ARG A 819 46.45 16.41 17.54
N LYS A 820 46.03 17.68 17.69
CA LYS A 820 44.69 17.99 18.25
C LYS A 820 43.56 17.56 17.32
N THR A 821 43.73 17.70 16.02
CA THR A 821 42.78 17.26 14.99
C THR A 821 42.81 15.75 14.81
N GLU A 822 43.96 15.06 14.89
CA GLU A 822 44.05 13.59 14.89
C GLU A 822 43.34 13.02 16.12
N GLN A 823 43.55 13.60 17.31
CA GLN A 823 42.83 13.17 18.51
C GLN A 823 41.33 13.46 18.40
N ALA A 824 40.93 14.66 17.97
CA ALA A 824 39.53 15.00 17.77
C ALA A 824 38.87 14.19 16.64
N LEU A 825 39.62 13.85 15.58
CA LEU A 825 39.19 12.99 14.48
C LEU A 825 39.03 11.56 14.96
N LYS A 826 39.98 11.02 15.73
CA LYS A 826 39.88 9.68 16.33
C LYS A 826 38.70 9.59 17.31
N ASP A 827 38.50 10.60 18.14
CA ASP A 827 37.35 10.70 19.05
C ASP A 827 36.03 10.90 18.28
N SER A 828 36.05 11.56 17.11
CA SER A 828 34.89 11.76 16.24
C SER A 828 34.58 10.52 15.39
N GLU A 829 35.60 9.81 14.93
CA GLU A 829 35.51 8.58 14.16
C GLU A 829 34.98 7.46 15.05
N GLN A 830 35.47 7.32 16.29
CA GLN A 830 34.91 6.38 17.26
C GLN A 830 33.44 6.70 17.59
N ARG A 831 33.07 7.98 17.70
CA ARG A 831 31.66 8.38 17.89
C ARG A 831 30.81 8.11 16.65
N PHE A 832 31.31 8.40 15.45
CA PHE A 832 30.60 8.16 14.19
C PHE A 832 30.41 6.67 13.92
N ARG A 833 31.49 5.88 14.05
CA ARG A 833 31.50 4.42 13.98
C ARG A 833 30.52 3.83 15.00
N GLY A 834 30.55 4.28 16.26
CA GLY A 834 29.59 3.86 17.28
C GLY A 834 28.12 4.18 16.93
N MET A 835 27.83 5.34 16.31
CA MET A 835 26.48 5.68 15.86
C MET A 835 26.00 4.80 14.69
N VAL A 836 26.86 4.58 13.68
CA VAL A 836 26.55 3.74 12.51
C VAL A 836 26.41 2.27 12.90
N GLU A 837 27.23 1.79 13.83
CA GLU A 837 27.20 0.40 14.33
C GLU A 837 26.01 0.11 15.27
N GLN A 838 25.43 1.15 15.91
CA GLN A 838 24.24 1.03 16.78
C GLN A 838 22.92 1.38 16.08
N THR A 839 22.95 1.79 14.80
CA THR A 839 21.75 2.14 14.06
C THR A 839 20.97 0.90 13.62
N LEU A 840 19.72 0.79 14.07
CA LEU A 840 18.78 -0.32 13.74
C LEU A 840 18.40 -0.42 12.26
N VAL A 841 18.82 0.52 11.42
CA VAL A 841 18.67 0.45 9.96
C VAL A 841 19.94 -0.18 9.40
N GLY A 842 19.80 -1.08 8.44
CA GLY A 842 20.96 -1.63 7.75
C GLY A 842 21.69 -0.52 7.01
N MET A 843 23.01 -0.43 7.16
CA MET A 843 23.83 0.54 6.45
C MET A 843 25.02 -0.17 5.82
N TYR A 844 25.24 0.09 4.54
CA TYR A 844 26.38 -0.43 3.82
C TYR A 844 26.86 0.57 2.76
N VAL A 845 28.06 0.35 2.24
CA VAL A 845 28.64 1.17 1.18
C VAL A 845 28.95 0.27 0.00
N LEU A 846 28.46 0.63 -1.19
CA LEU A 846 28.73 -0.06 -2.44
C LEU A 846 29.65 0.74 -3.35
N ARG A 847 30.52 0.04 -4.08
CA ARG A 847 31.04 0.52 -5.36
C ARG A 847 31.07 -0.63 -6.34
N ASP A 848 30.65 -0.39 -7.58
CA ASP A 848 30.60 -1.40 -8.64
C ASP A 848 29.84 -2.68 -8.17
N ASN A 849 28.74 -2.44 -7.45
CA ASN A 849 27.93 -3.43 -6.74
C ASN A 849 28.64 -4.25 -5.64
N ARG A 850 29.87 -3.92 -5.20
CA ARG A 850 30.57 -4.64 -4.11
C ARG A 850 30.51 -3.90 -2.79
N TYR A 851 30.31 -4.62 -1.68
CA TYR A 851 30.28 -4.03 -0.34
C TYR A 851 31.69 -3.62 0.14
N LEU A 852 31.92 -2.32 0.29
CA LEU A 852 33.14 -1.77 0.90
C LEU A 852 33.03 -1.66 2.44
N TYR A 853 31.81 -1.55 2.95
CA TYR A 853 31.50 -1.51 4.38
C TYR A 853 30.09 -2.03 4.62
N VAL A 854 29.88 -2.68 5.76
CA VAL A 854 28.58 -3.18 6.24
C VAL A 854 28.50 -2.98 7.76
N ASN A 855 27.44 -2.32 8.24
CA ASN A 855 27.19 -2.20 9.68
C ASN A 855 26.62 -3.51 10.28
N PRO A 856 26.75 -3.74 11.60
CA PRO A 856 26.29 -4.97 12.25
C PRO A 856 24.80 -5.24 12.04
N SER A 857 23.95 -4.21 12.02
CA SER A 857 22.51 -4.39 11.84
C SER A 857 22.13 -4.87 10.44
N TYR A 858 22.80 -4.43 9.36
CA TYR A 858 22.57 -5.00 8.03
C TYR A 858 23.07 -6.45 7.95
N ALA A 859 24.19 -6.76 8.59
CA ALA A 859 24.71 -8.12 8.66
C ALA A 859 23.72 -9.06 9.38
N GLU A 860 23.20 -8.64 10.54
CA GLU A 860 22.16 -9.34 11.30
C GLU A 860 20.85 -9.48 10.52
N MET A 861 20.41 -8.44 9.80
CA MET A 861 19.25 -8.48 8.90
C MET A 861 19.41 -9.49 7.75
N LEU A 862 20.64 -9.89 7.40
CA LEU A 862 20.93 -10.95 6.43
C LEU A 862 21.34 -12.28 7.09
N GLY A 863 21.43 -12.33 8.41
CA GLY A 863 21.88 -13.51 9.17
C GLY A 863 23.35 -13.86 8.95
N ARG A 864 24.16 -12.93 8.44
CA ARG A 864 25.58 -13.09 8.08
C ARG A 864 26.45 -12.23 9.00
N SER A 865 27.77 -12.44 9.01
CA SER A 865 28.69 -11.46 9.64
C SER A 865 29.00 -10.32 8.67
N SER A 866 29.42 -9.15 9.17
CA SER A 866 29.89 -8.06 8.30
C SER A 866 31.07 -8.49 7.43
N THR A 867 31.96 -9.35 7.95
CA THR A 867 33.07 -9.96 7.22
C THR A 867 32.66 -10.99 6.15
N GLU A 868 31.48 -11.61 6.27
CA GLU A 868 30.90 -12.49 5.23
C GLU A 868 30.25 -11.68 4.08
N LEU A 869 30.07 -10.38 4.25
CA LEU A 869 29.43 -9.50 3.27
C LEU A 869 30.43 -8.54 2.60
N THR A 870 31.43 -8.02 3.32
CA THR A 870 32.46 -7.16 2.74
C THR A 870 33.19 -7.84 1.57
N ASP A 871 33.56 -7.04 0.57
CA ASP A 871 34.15 -7.42 -0.73
C ASP A 871 33.29 -8.32 -1.65
N HIS A 872 32.16 -8.84 -1.19
CA HIS A 872 31.23 -9.61 -2.02
C HIS A 872 30.30 -8.69 -2.83
N ASN A 873 29.76 -9.19 -3.95
CA ASN A 873 28.83 -8.43 -4.77
C ASN A 873 27.43 -8.45 -4.12
N PHE A 874 26.83 -7.28 -3.92
CA PHE A 874 25.44 -7.06 -3.52
C PHE A 874 24.47 -8.01 -4.25
N LEU A 875 24.68 -8.22 -5.55
CA LEU A 875 23.83 -9.05 -6.39
C LEU A 875 23.88 -10.55 -6.03
N GLU A 876 24.97 -11.06 -5.46
CA GLU A 876 25.09 -12.45 -4.94
C GLU A 876 24.10 -12.72 -3.80
N PHE A 877 23.61 -11.66 -3.16
CA PHE A 877 22.63 -11.75 -2.08
C PHE A 877 21.25 -11.33 -2.54
N THR A 878 21.05 -10.82 -3.76
CA THR A 878 19.71 -10.52 -4.27
C THR A 878 19.08 -11.74 -4.92
N ASN A 879 17.75 -11.87 -4.82
CA ASN A 879 17.06 -13.00 -5.42
C ASN A 879 16.98 -12.82 -6.95
N ALA A 880 17.99 -13.39 -7.61
CA ALA A 880 18.26 -13.30 -9.02
C ALA A 880 17.04 -13.80 -9.84
N THR A 881 16.29 -12.85 -10.37
CA THR A 881 15.17 -13.02 -11.31
C THR A 881 15.32 -11.93 -12.36
N ALA A 882 15.12 -12.25 -13.65
CA ALA A 882 15.50 -11.36 -14.75
C ALA A 882 14.84 -9.98 -14.62
N GLU A 883 13.57 -9.96 -14.22
CA GLU A 883 12.76 -8.76 -13.95
C GLU A 883 13.26 -7.93 -12.75
N ASN A 884 13.80 -8.56 -11.69
CA ASN A 884 14.41 -7.85 -10.56
C ASN A 884 15.79 -7.28 -10.93
N ILE A 885 16.59 -8.03 -11.69
CA ILE A 885 17.88 -7.55 -12.19
C ILE A 885 17.68 -6.41 -13.18
N GLU A 886 16.71 -6.49 -14.08
CA GLU A 886 16.34 -5.41 -14.98
C GLU A 886 15.87 -4.16 -14.21
N ARG A 887 15.04 -4.31 -13.17
CA ARG A 887 14.69 -3.20 -12.26
C ARG A 887 15.90 -2.59 -11.55
N ILE A 888 16.84 -3.40 -11.07
CA ILE A 888 18.06 -2.93 -10.41
C ILE A 888 18.96 -2.18 -11.42
N HIS A 889 19.11 -2.68 -12.64
CA HIS A 889 19.87 -2.00 -13.70
C HIS A 889 19.22 -0.68 -14.12
N GLN A 890 17.93 -0.66 -14.44
CA GLN A 890 17.21 0.58 -14.79
C GLN A 890 17.27 1.63 -13.67
N THR A 891 17.31 1.21 -12.41
CA THR A 891 17.44 2.11 -11.24
C THR A 891 18.89 2.60 -11.06
N ASN A 892 19.89 1.74 -11.28
CA ASN A 892 21.31 2.11 -11.25
C ASN A 892 21.69 3.08 -12.38
N ASP A 893 21.11 2.94 -13.57
CA ASP A 893 21.32 3.85 -14.69
C ASP A 893 20.75 5.26 -14.40
N GLN A 894 19.58 5.34 -13.76
CA GLN A 894 19.05 6.62 -13.26
C GLN A 894 19.94 7.24 -12.17
N PHE A 895 20.60 6.41 -11.36
CA PHE A 895 21.54 6.83 -10.32
C PHE A 895 22.80 7.50 -10.88
N GLN A 896 23.31 7.07 -12.05
CA GLN A 896 24.45 7.72 -12.69
C GLN A 896 24.09 9.05 -13.36
N VAL A 897 22.83 9.27 -13.73
CA VAL A 897 22.39 10.44 -14.51
C VAL A 897 21.87 11.59 -13.65
N THR A 898 21.33 11.33 -12.44
CA THR A 898 20.70 12.39 -11.61
C THR A 898 21.12 12.36 -10.13
N ILE A 899 21.98 13.30 -9.74
CA ILE A 899 22.67 13.38 -8.42
C ILE A 899 21.73 13.58 -7.18
N HIS A 900 20.42 13.79 -7.35
CA HIS A 900 19.51 14.25 -6.28
C HIS A 900 18.15 13.55 -6.14
N LEU A 901 17.93 12.35 -6.70
CA LEU A 901 16.64 11.66 -6.55
C LEU A 901 16.54 10.83 -5.26
N ASN A 902 15.65 11.26 -4.37
CA ASN A 902 15.38 10.65 -3.06
C ASN A 902 14.28 9.58 -3.16
N ILE A 903 14.35 8.72 -4.19
CA ILE A 903 13.34 7.68 -4.48
C ILE A 903 13.65 6.42 -3.65
N PRO A 904 12.74 5.95 -2.77
CA PRO A 904 12.85 4.62 -2.18
C PRO A 904 12.63 3.56 -3.26
N TYR A 905 13.61 2.69 -3.48
CA TYR A 905 13.44 1.51 -4.33
C TYR A 905 13.58 0.23 -3.51
N THR A 906 12.74 -0.77 -3.82
CA THR A 906 12.65 -2.01 -3.03
C THR A 906 13.43 -3.13 -3.70
N VAL A 907 14.35 -3.78 -2.99
CA VAL A 907 15.14 -4.90 -3.51
C VAL A 907 14.99 -6.14 -2.62
N PRO A 908 14.65 -7.32 -3.18
CA PRO A 908 14.65 -8.58 -2.46
C PRO A 908 16.08 -9.11 -2.26
N VAL A 909 16.50 -9.27 -1.01
CA VAL A 909 17.80 -9.79 -0.58
C VAL A 909 17.59 -11.08 0.24
N GLN A 910 18.30 -12.13 -0.11
CA GLN A 910 18.26 -13.46 0.48
C GLN A 910 19.05 -13.52 1.79
N HIS A 911 18.35 -13.76 2.89
CA HIS A 911 18.91 -14.04 4.21
C HIS A 911 19.58 -15.43 4.23
N LYS A 912 20.55 -15.65 5.14
CA LYS A 912 21.38 -16.87 5.23
C LYS A 912 20.59 -18.19 5.39
N ASN A 913 19.34 -18.12 5.88
CA ASN A 913 18.43 -19.27 5.99
C ASN A 913 17.61 -19.57 4.71
N GLY A 914 17.85 -18.85 3.61
CA GLY A 914 17.12 -18.97 2.35
C GLY A 914 15.85 -18.10 2.24
N GLN A 915 15.44 -17.40 3.31
CA GLN A 915 14.30 -16.49 3.28
C GLN A 915 14.62 -15.24 2.46
N ILE A 916 13.73 -14.85 1.54
CA ILE A 916 13.80 -13.56 0.87
C ILE A 916 13.30 -12.48 1.86
N ARG A 917 14.11 -11.45 2.05
CA ARG A 917 13.73 -10.22 2.75
C ARG A 917 13.70 -9.06 1.77
N GLU A 918 12.69 -8.22 1.87
CA GLU A 918 12.51 -7.06 1.01
C GLU A 918 13.10 -5.83 1.70
N PHE A 919 14.05 -5.15 1.05
CA PHE A 919 14.70 -3.96 1.60
C PHE A 919 14.32 -2.71 0.81
N ALA A 920 13.81 -1.69 1.51
CA ALA A 920 13.74 -0.34 0.96
C ALA A 920 15.14 0.29 1.03
N LEU A 921 15.69 0.64 -0.13
CA LEU A 921 17.02 1.20 -0.27
C LEU A 921 16.96 2.71 -0.49
N HIS A 922 17.78 3.42 0.27
CA HIS A 922 18.04 4.85 0.14
C HIS A 922 19.55 5.06 -0.02
N ALA A 923 19.99 5.26 -1.25
CA ALA A 923 21.39 5.46 -1.58
C ALA A 923 21.76 6.95 -1.75
N ARG A 924 23.01 7.30 -1.49
CA ARG A 924 23.63 8.60 -1.83
C ARG A 924 25.07 8.39 -2.29
N SER A 925 25.49 9.15 -3.30
CA SER A 925 26.89 9.18 -3.70
C SER A 925 27.75 9.90 -2.64
N ILE A 926 28.85 9.27 -2.27
CA ILE A 926 29.91 9.76 -1.38
C ILE A 926 31.28 9.52 -2.04
N ILE A 927 32.33 10.16 -1.54
CA ILE A 927 33.71 9.77 -1.84
C ILE A 927 34.19 8.92 -0.67
N TRP A 928 34.77 7.76 -0.97
CA TRP A 928 35.28 6.82 0.03
C TRP A 928 36.75 7.10 0.39
N ASP A 929 37.30 6.35 1.35
CA ASP A 929 38.66 6.52 1.88
C ASP A 929 39.77 6.38 0.82
N ASP A 930 39.50 5.67 -0.28
CA ASP A 930 40.40 5.51 -1.44
C ASP A 930 40.22 6.60 -2.52
N GLY A 931 39.42 7.64 -2.24
CA GLY A 931 39.20 8.78 -3.13
C GLY A 931 38.24 8.51 -4.30
N LEU A 932 37.69 7.30 -4.41
CA LEU A 932 36.77 6.93 -5.49
C LEU A 932 35.30 7.08 -5.06
N PRO A 933 34.39 7.46 -5.98
CA PRO A 933 32.96 7.57 -5.68
C PRO A 933 32.39 6.21 -5.28
N ALA A 934 31.56 6.19 -4.24
CA ALA A 934 30.84 5.03 -3.73
C ALA A 934 29.42 5.45 -3.35
N ALA A 935 28.47 4.52 -3.33
CA ALA A 935 27.12 4.76 -2.83
C ALA A 935 27.03 4.31 -1.37
N ILE A 936 26.79 5.22 -0.41
CA ILE A 936 26.30 4.82 0.91
C ILE A 936 24.81 4.52 0.80
N VAL A 937 24.40 3.36 1.28
CA VAL A 937 23.03 2.86 1.18
C VAL A 937 22.49 2.56 2.57
N MET A 938 21.33 3.13 2.87
CA MET A 938 20.51 2.74 4.00
C MET A 938 19.47 1.75 3.51
N ALA A 939 19.40 0.58 4.16
CA ALA A 939 18.52 -0.52 3.84
C ALA A 939 17.60 -0.79 5.04
N GLN A 940 16.31 -0.53 4.83
CA GLN A 940 15.28 -0.85 5.80
C GLN A 940 14.58 -2.15 5.38
N ASP A 941 14.58 -3.16 6.24
CA ASP A 941 13.75 -4.36 6.04
C ASP A 941 12.26 -3.96 6.08
N ILE A 942 11.59 -4.13 4.94
CA ILE A 942 10.16 -3.90 4.72
C ILE A 942 9.43 -5.22 4.43
N THR A 943 10.03 -6.37 4.73
CA THR A 943 9.46 -7.70 4.41
C THR A 943 8.06 -7.87 5.00
N GLU A 944 7.90 -7.58 6.29
CA GLU A 944 6.60 -7.66 6.96
C GLU A 944 5.60 -6.63 6.39
N GLN A 945 6.07 -5.44 6.04
CA GLN A 945 5.23 -4.40 5.43
C GLN A 945 4.73 -4.83 4.04
N LYS A 946 5.62 -5.32 3.17
CA LYS A 946 5.25 -5.84 1.84
C LYS A 946 4.37 -7.08 1.93
N GLN A 947 4.65 -8.00 2.86
CA GLN A 947 3.79 -9.16 3.09
C GLN A 947 2.40 -8.74 3.57
N ALA A 948 2.30 -7.73 4.43
CA ALA A 948 1.02 -7.16 4.85
C ALA A 948 0.31 -6.42 3.69
N GLU A 949 1.03 -5.62 2.90
CA GLU A 949 0.48 -4.92 1.72
C GLU A 949 0.00 -5.91 0.65
N GLU A 950 0.77 -6.96 0.35
CA GLU A 950 0.36 -8.05 -0.53
C GLU A 950 -0.80 -8.86 0.04
N GLN A 951 -0.80 -9.15 1.35
CA GLN A 951 -1.90 -9.86 1.99
C GLN A 951 -3.18 -9.03 1.94
N ILE A 952 -3.11 -7.71 2.19
CA ILE A 952 -4.23 -6.78 2.04
C ILE A 952 -4.67 -6.70 0.58
N ALA A 953 -3.74 -6.58 -0.38
CA ALA A 953 -4.08 -6.54 -1.81
C ALA A 953 -4.73 -7.86 -2.29
N ARG A 954 -4.25 -9.01 -1.82
CA ARG A 954 -4.85 -10.33 -2.06
C ARG A 954 -6.22 -10.43 -1.39
N GLN A 955 -6.38 -9.95 -0.15
CA GLN A 955 -7.67 -9.93 0.57
C GLN A 955 -8.68 -8.99 -0.09
N VAL A 956 -8.26 -7.82 -0.56
CA VAL A 956 -9.11 -6.88 -1.31
C VAL A 956 -9.52 -7.50 -2.64
N LYS A 957 -8.57 -8.02 -3.43
CA LYS A 957 -8.88 -8.70 -4.71
C LYS A 957 -9.74 -9.95 -4.51
N GLN A 958 -9.53 -10.70 -3.43
CA GLN A 958 -10.38 -11.82 -3.06
C GLN A 958 -11.76 -11.37 -2.60
N LEU A 959 -11.88 -10.25 -1.87
CA LEU A 959 -13.16 -9.67 -1.46
C LEU A 959 -13.94 -9.13 -2.66
N GLU A 960 -13.28 -8.43 -3.59
CA GLU A 960 -13.86 -7.98 -4.86
C GLU A 960 -14.32 -9.18 -5.70
N ALA A 961 -13.49 -10.21 -5.88
CA ALA A 961 -13.87 -11.44 -6.57
C ALA A 961 -14.99 -12.23 -5.86
N THR A 962 -15.03 -12.22 -4.53
CA THR A 962 -16.10 -12.84 -3.73
C THR A 962 -17.39 -12.04 -3.82
N MET A 963 -17.32 -10.70 -3.83
CA MET A 963 -18.45 -9.80 -3.98
C MET A 963 -19.05 -9.93 -5.38
N TYR A 964 -18.23 -9.82 -6.44
CA TYR A 964 -18.65 -10.06 -7.82
C TYR A 964 -19.19 -11.49 -8.00
N GLY A 965 -18.53 -12.49 -7.41
CA GLY A 965 -19.02 -13.87 -7.40
C GLY A 965 -20.37 -14.04 -6.69
N THR A 966 -20.62 -13.26 -5.64
CA THR A 966 -21.89 -13.24 -4.90
C THR A 966 -22.98 -12.52 -5.69
N LEU A 967 -22.68 -11.35 -6.28
CA LEU A 967 -23.58 -10.63 -7.18
C LEU A 967 -23.97 -11.50 -8.38
N ARG A 968 -22.99 -12.16 -9.00
CA ARG A 968 -23.22 -13.12 -10.09
C ARG A 968 -24.03 -14.34 -9.63
N ALA A 969 -23.81 -14.87 -8.43
CA ALA A 969 -24.62 -15.96 -7.90
C ALA A 969 -26.08 -15.52 -7.64
N VAL A 970 -26.30 -14.29 -7.17
CA VAL A 970 -27.63 -13.71 -6.96
C VAL A 970 -28.33 -13.44 -8.31
N SER A 971 -27.62 -12.90 -9.28
CA SER A 971 -28.03 -12.78 -10.69
C SER A 971 -28.46 -14.13 -11.25
N THR A 972 -27.60 -15.15 -11.19
CA THR A 972 -27.93 -16.52 -11.64
C THR A 972 -29.13 -17.11 -10.88
N MET A 973 -29.32 -16.80 -9.58
CA MET A 973 -30.53 -17.19 -8.85
C MET A 973 -31.80 -16.46 -9.30
N MET A 974 -31.68 -15.24 -9.81
CA MET A 974 -32.78 -14.48 -10.41
C MET A 974 -33.10 -14.99 -11.82
N GLU A 975 -32.08 -15.19 -12.67
CA GLU A 975 -32.20 -15.82 -14.00
C GLU A 975 -32.82 -17.23 -13.92
N MET A 976 -32.57 -18.00 -12.86
CA MET A 976 -33.26 -19.28 -12.62
C MET A 976 -34.79 -19.15 -12.39
N ARG A 977 -35.31 -17.96 -12.09
CA ARG A 977 -36.76 -17.66 -12.01
C ARG A 977 -37.34 -16.99 -13.27
N ASP A 978 -36.49 -16.47 -14.16
CA ASP A 978 -36.83 -15.93 -15.48
C ASP A 978 -35.87 -16.55 -16.53
N PRO A 979 -36.05 -17.82 -16.94
CA PRO A 979 -35.06 -18.57 -17.73
C PRO A 979 -34.74 -17.96 -19.10
N TYR A 980 -35.57 -17.02 -19.56
CA TYR A 980 -35.38 -16.30 -20.81
C TYR A 980 -34.43 -15.11 -20.69
N THR A 981 -34.07 -14.72 -19.47
CA THR A 981 -33.00 -13.75 -19.19
C THR A 981 -31.68 -14.44 -18.83
N ALA A 982 -31.46 -15.70 -19.20
CA ALA A 982 -30.19 -16.39 -18.95
C ALA A 982 -29.00 -15.65 -19.61
N GLY A 983 -28.04 -15.23 -18.79
CA GLY A 983 -26.93 -14.33 -19.15
C GLY A 983 -27.33 -12.94 -19.64
N HIS A 984 -28.61 -12.54 -19.57
CA HIS A 984 -29.08 -11.22 -20.02
C HIS A 984 -28.49 -10.13 -19.16
N GLU A 985 -28.55 -10.26 -17.83
CA GLU A 985 -28.02 -9.30 -16.88
C GLU A 985 -26.51 -9.07 -17.12
N TYR A 986 -25.77 -10.17 -17.33
CA TYR A 986 -24.35 -10.13 -17.69
C TYR A 986 -24.09 -9.48 -19.07
N ARG A 987 -24.85 -9.82 -20.12
CA ARG A 987 -24.69 -9.23 -21.46
C ARG A 987 -25.04 -7.74 -21.47
N VAL A 988 -26.10 -7.34 -20.76
CA VAL A 988 -26.46 -5.92 -20.56
C VAL A 988 -25.33 -5.18 -19.84
N GLY A 989 -24.72 -5.77 -18.80
CA GLY A 989 -23.55 -5.23 -18.13
C GLY A 989 -22.33 -5.04 -19.06
N LEU A 990 -22.02 -6.05 -19.87
CA LEU A 990 -20.93 -5.96 -20.87
C LEU A 990 -21.18 -4.90 -21.94
N ILE A 991 -22.41 -4.80 -22.45
CA ILE A 991 -22.81 -3.81 -23.46
C ILE A 991 -22.76 -2.40 -22.85
N ALA A 992 -23.28 -2.22 -21.63
CA ALA A 992 -23.24 -0.96 -20.90
C ALA A 992 -21.78 -0.51 -20.61
N SER A 993 -20.91 -1.44 -20.20
CA SER A 993 -19.48 -1.22 -20.00
C SER A 993 -18.77 -0.81 -21.30
N ALA A 994 -19.08 -1.46 -22.42
CA ALA A 994 -18.52 -1.11 -23.73
C ALA A 994 -19.00 0.27 -24.24
N ILE A 995 -20.27 0.61 -24.04
CA ILE A 995 -20.81 1.96 -24.35
C ILE A 995 -20.14 3.02 -23.46
N ALA A 996 -19.99 2.78 -22.16
CA ALA A 996 -19.28 3.68 -21.25
C ALA A 996 -17.82 3.91 -21.66
N LYS A 997 -17.13 2.85 -22.10
CA LYS A 997 -15.76 2.93 -22.65
C LYS A 997 -15.70 3.77 -23.93
N GLU A 998 -16.69 3.65 -24.82
CA GLU A 998 -16.82 4.51 -26.01
C GLU A 998 -17.08 5.98 -25.66
N MET A 999 -17.75 6.25 -24.53
CA MET A 999 -17.93 7.58 -23.95
C MET A 999 -16.70 8.10 -23.17
N GLY A 1000 -15.58 7.36 -23.18
CA GLY A 1000 -14.30 7.79 -22.59
C GLY A 1000 -14.18 7.59 -21.07
N TRP A 1001 -14.93 6.65 -20.48
CA TRP A 1001 -14.82 6.35 -19.04
C TRP A 1001 -13.58 5.48 -18.74
N ASP A 1002 -13.06 5.60 -17.51
CA ASP A 1002 -11.95 4.77 -17.03
C ASP A 1002 -12.37 3.31 -16.76
N GLU A 1003 -11.40 2.40 -16.69
CA GLU A 1003 -11.66 0.95 -16.55
C GLU A 1003 -12.43 0.59 -15.28
N LYS A 1004 -12.24 1.34 -14.18
CA LYS A 1004 -12.95 1.09 -12.92
C LYS A 1004 -14.43 1.45 -13.05
N ARG A 1005 -14.75 2.57 -13.71
CA ARG A 1005 -16.14 2.96 -14.01
C ARG A 1005 -16.78 2.04 -15.06
N CYS A 1006 -16.00 1.49 -15.99
CA CYS A 1006 -16.49 0.47 -16.94
C CYS A 1006 -16.84 -0.84 -16.21
N PHE A 1007 -15.96 -1.34 -15.33
CA PHE A 1007 -16.22 -2.53 -14.50
C PHE A 1007 -17.45 -2.36 -13.61
N GLN A 1008 -17.64 -1.16 -13.04
CA GLN A 1008 -18.85 -0.82 -12.27
C GLN A 1008 -20.14 -0.90 -13.10
N MET A 1009 -20.13 -0.58 -14.40
CA MET A 1009 -21.30 -0.76 -15.27
C MET A 1009 -21.61 -2.26 -15.51
N GLU A 1010 -20.61 -3.13 -15.44
CA GLU A 1010 -20.81 -4.58 -15.48
C GLU A 1010 -21.47 -5.09 -14.19
N GLU A 1011 -21.01 -4.62 -13.02
CA GLU A 1011 -21.64 -4.92 -11.72
C GLU A 1011 -23.08 -4.41 -11.62
N ILE A 1012 -23.37 -3.21 -12.16
CA ILE A 1012 -24.73 -2.67 -12.25
C ILE A 1012 -25.60 -3.55 -13.14
N GLY A 1013 -25.11 -3.96 -14.32
CA GLY A 1013 -25.86 -4.80 -15.25
C GLY A 1013 -26.22 -6.16 -14.67
N LEU A 1014 -25.30 -6.79 -13.94
CA LEU A 1014 -25.51 -8.07 -13.25
C LEU A 1014 -26.68 -8.09 -12.27
N VAL A 1015 -27.08 -6.94 -11.70
CA VAL A 1015 -28.18 -6.89 -10.72
C VAL A 1015 -29.31 -5.96 -11.12
N HIS A 1016 -29.32 -5.44 -12.36
CA HIS A 1016 -30.29 -4.43 -12.77
C HIS A 1016 -31.75 -4.90 -12.69
N ASP A 1017 -31.96 -6.20 -12.89
CA ASP A 1017 -33.26 -6.84 -12.94
C ASP A 1017 -33.60 -7.60 -11.65
N ILE A 1018 -32.72 -7.58 -10.62
CA ILE A 1018 -32.83 -8.36 -9.37
C ILE A 1018 -34.21 -8.26 -8.69
N GLY A 1019 -34.87 -7.11 -8.83
CA GLY A 1019 -36.21 -6.87 -8.30
C GLY A 1019 -37.29 -7.78 -8.91
N LYS A 1020 -37.05 -8.44 -10.04
CA LYS A 1020 -37.95 -9.45 -10.63
C LYS A 1020 -38.18 -10.63 -9.70
N ILE A 1021 -37.34 -10.82 -8.67
CA ILE A 1021 -37.61 -11.78 -7.59
C ILE A 1021 -38.94 -11.51 -6.87
N SER A 1022 -39.45 -10.26 -6.86
CA SER A 1022 -40.77 -9.93 -6.30
C SER A 1022 -41.94 -10.28 -7.23
N ILE A 1023 -41.66 -10.62 -8.50
CA ILE A 1023 -42.68 -10.90 -9.50
C ILE A 1023 -43.01 -12.42 -9.50
N PRO A 1024 -44.29 -12.81 -9.63
CA PRO A 1024 -44.69 -14.20 -9.87
C PRO A 1024 -44.05 -14.76 -11.13
N SER A 1025 -43.55 -15.99 -11.08
CA SER A 1025 -42.84 -16.61 -12.22
C SER A 1025 -43.77 -16.88 -13.40
N GLU A 1026 -45.08 -16.98 -13.14
CA GLU A 1026 -46.17 -17.12 -14.11
C GLU A 1026 -46.36 -15.85 -14.96
N ILE A 1027 -45.96 -14.68 -14.42
CA ILE A 1027 -45.96 -13.41 -15.14
C ILE A 1027 -44.63 -13.24 -15.91
N LEU A 1028 -43.49 -13.58 -15.30
CA LEU A 1028 -42.17 -13.51 -15.94
C LEU A 1028 -42.08 -14.40 -17.20
N THR A 1029 -42.56 -15.64 -17.11
CA THR A 1029 -42.43 -16.64 -18.18
C THR A 1029 -43.59 -16.67 -19.18
N LYS A 1030 -44.51 -15.70 -19.14
CA LYS A 1030 -45.75 -15.73 -19.93
C LYS A 1030 -45.46 -15.63 -21.44
N PRO A 1031 -45.89 -16.62 -22.27
CA PRO A 1031 -45.62 -16.64 -23.71
C PRO A 1031 -46.61 -15.79 -24.54
N SER A 1032 -47.62 -15.20 -23.89
CA SER A 1032 -48.55 -14.24 -24.49
C SER A 1032 -48.32 -12.85 -23.90
N ARG A 1033 -48.78 -11.79 -24.58
CA ARG A 1033 -48.65 -10.42 -24.06
C ARG A 1033 -49.24 -10.31 -22.65
N LEU A 1034 -48.51 -9.65 -21.76
CA LEU A 1034 -49.02 -9.31 -20.43
C LEU A 1034 -50.30 -8.48 -20.57
N SER A 1035 -51.30 -8.82 -19.76
CA SER A 1035 -52.46 -7.95 -19.56
C SER A 1035 -52.04 -6.68 -18.80
N TYR A 1036 -52.91 -5.67 -18.80
CA TYR A 1036 -52.64 -4.41 -18.10
C TYR A 1036 -52.23 -4.61 -16.63
N LEU A 1037 -52.94 -5.47 -15.88
CA LEU A 1037 -52.64 -5.75 -14.47
C LEU A 1037 -51.31 -6.48 -14.28
N GLU A 1038 -50.99 -7.44 -15.15
CA GLU A 1038 -49.71 -8.15 -15.12
C GLU A 1038 -48.54 -7.24 -15.49
N MET A 1039 -48.75 -6.27 -16.39
CA MET A 1039 -47.75 -5.25 -16.73
C MET A 1039 -47.54 -4.24 -15.59
N GLU A 1040 -48.60 -3.79 -14.91
CA GLU A 1040 -48.46 -2.94 -13.71
C GLU A 1040 -47.75 -3.69 -12.57
N MET A 1041 -48.01 -4.99 -12.39
CA MET A 1041 -47.21 -5.82 -11.49
C MET A 1041 -45.75 -5.90 -11.93
N MET A 1042 -45.49 -6.17 -13.22
CA MET A 1042 -44.13 -6.24 -13.77
C MET A 1042 -43.33 -4.97 -13.49
N LYS A 1043 -43.90 -3.77 -13.68
CA LYS A 1043 -43.24 -2.49 -13.40
C LYS A 1043 -42.71 -2.35 -11.97
N GLY A 1044 -43.30 -3.09 -11.02
CA GLY A 1044 -42.87 -3.10 -9.62
C GLY A 1044 -41.43 -3.59 -9.40
N HIS A 1045 -40.84 -4.34 -10.35
CA HIS A 1045 -39.48 -4.87 -10.18
C HIS A 1045 -38.43 -3.75 -10.05
N ALA A 1046 -38.57 -2.61 -10.74
CA ALA A 1046 -37.60 -1.52 -10.64
C ALA A 1046 -37.55 -0.92 -9.22
N GLN A 1047 -38.72 -0.75 -8.57
CA GLN A 1047 -38.78 -0.33 -7.17
C GLN A 1047 -38.30 -1.46 -6.24
N ALA A 1048 -38.66 -2.72 -6.49
CA ALA A 1048 -38.19 -3.84 -5.69
C ALA A 1048 -36.66 -3.98 -5.73
N GLY A 1049 -36.02 -3.75 -6.88
CA GLY A 1049 -34.57 -3.75 -7.03
C GLY A 1049 -33.90 -2.64 -6.21
N TYR A 1050 -34.49 -1.43 -6.21
CA TYR A 1050 -34.08 -0.36 -5.30
C TYR A 1050 -34.19 -0.79 -3.82
N GLU A 1051 -35.35 -1.34 -3.41
CA GLU A 1051 -35.58 -1.75 -2.01
C GLU A 1051 -34.65 -2.87 -1.53
N ILE A 1052 -34.27 -3.80 -2.42
CA ILE A 1052 -33.34 -4.91 -2.11
C ILE A 1052 -31.91 -4.41 -1.90
N LEU A 1053 -31.49 -3.37 -2.64
CA LEU A 1053 -30.08 -2.94 -2.70
C LEU A 1053 -29.77 -1.65 -1.94
N LYS A 1054 -30.77 -0.86 -1.50
CA LYS A 1054 -30.58 0.43 -0.81
C LYS A 1054 -29.74 0.34 0.47
N ASP A 1055 -29.77 -0.79 1.17
CA ASP A 1055 -29.09 -1.00 2.45
C ASP A 1055 -27.70 -1.65 2.28
N VAL A 1056 -27.31 -1.97 1.04
CA VAL A 1056 -25.98 -2.52 0.71
C VAL A 1056 -25.00 -1.36 0.47
N PRO A 1057 -23.85 -1.29 1.19
CA PRO A 1057 -22.94 -0.15 1.14
C PRO A 1057 -22.01 -0.19 -0.08
N PHE A 1058 -22.58 -0.08 -1.27
CA PHE A 1058 -21.82 0.03 -2.52
C PHE A 1058 -21.07 1.37 -2.62
N ASN A 1059 -19.91 1.36 -3.28
CA ASN A 1059 -19.09 2.57 -3.54
C ASN A 1059 -19.73 3.54 -4.56
N ILE A 1060 -20.84 3.14 -5.18
CA ILE A 1060 -21.64 3.87 -6.15
C ILE A 1060 -23.13 3.59 -5.86
N PRO A 1061 -24.06 4.49 -6.23
CA PRO A 1061 -25.47 4.37 -5.86
C PRO A 1061 -26.23 3.37 -6.75
N ILE A 1062 -25.82 2.10 -6.74
CA ILE A 1062 -26.39 1.01 -7.56
C ILE A 1062 -27.92 0.93 -7.40
N ALA A 1063 -28.42 1.02 -6.17
CA ALA A 1063 -29.85 1.03 -5.89
C ALA A 1063 -30.60 2.14 -6.64
N GLU A 1064 -30.09 3.38 -6.65
CA GLU A 1064 -30.70 4.50 -7.39
C GLU A 1064 -30.71 4.25 -8.90
N ILE A 1065 -29.59 3.75 -9.43
CA ILE A 1065 -29.41 3.48 -10.87
C ILE A 1065 -30.42 2.42 -11.33
N ILE A 1066 -30.61 1.37 -10.53
CA ILE A 1066 -31.57 0.29 -10.77
C ILE A 1066 -33.01 0.77 -10.62
N GLY A 1067 -33.29 1.60 -9.60
CA GLY A 1067 -34.58 2.26 -9.46
C GLY A 1067 -34.91 3.24 -10.59
N GLN A 1068 -33.98 3.52 -11.51
CA GLN A 1068 -34.14 4.45 -12.64
C GLN A 1068 -33.97 3.82 -14.04
N HIS A 1069 -33.60 2.55 -14.17
CA HIS A 1069 -33.22 1.98 -15.47
C HIS A 1069 -34.38 1.85 -16.49
N HIS A 1070 -35.62 2.05 -16.03
CA HIS A 1070 -36.84 2.12 -16.85
C HIS A 1070 -37.47 3.52 -16.90
N GLU A 1071 -36.81 4.53 -16.34
CA GLU A 1071 -37.14 5.94 -16.58
C GLU A 1071 -36.79 6.32 -18.03
N ARG A 1072 -37.56 7.25 -18.60
CA ARG A 1072 -37.43 7.68 -20.01
C ARG A 1072 -37.22 9.19 -20.05
N MET A 1073 -36.47 9.70 -21.04
CA MET A 1073 -36.05 11.11 -21.06
C MET A 1073 -37.22 12.11 -21.05
N ASP A 1074 -38.38 11.72 -21.59
CA ASP A 1074 -39.63 12.49 -21.59
C ASP A 1074 -40.50 12.36 -20.31
N GLY A 1075 -40.14 11.45 -19.40
CA GLY A 1075 -40.90 11.12 -18.19
C GLY A 1075 -42.10 10.19 -18.41
N SER A 1076 -42.15 9.45 -19.52
CA SER A 1076 -43.12 8.37 -19.73
C SER A 1076 -42.74 7.06 -19.00
N GLY A 1077 -41.57 7.03 -18.35
CA GLY A 1077 -41.03 5.89 -17.62
C GLY A 1077 -41.60 5.67 -16.23
N TYR A 1078 -40.99 4.75 -15.50
CA TYR A 1078 -41.40 4.31 -14.17
C TYR A 1078 -40.17 3.93 -13.33
N PRO A 1079 -40.23 3.95 -11.98
CA PRO A 1079 -41.41 4.09 -11.12
C PRO A 1079 -41.79 5.54 -10.71
N LYS A 1080 -40.95 6.54 -10.98
CA LYS A 1080 -41.13 7.93 -10.52
C LYS A 1080 -41.47 8.93 -11.63
N GLY A 1081 -41.23 8.59 -12.90
CA GLY A 1081 -41.55 9.46 -14.05
C GLY A 1081 -40.56 10.62 -14.22
N LEU A 1082 -39.28 10.35 -13.94
CA LEU A 1082 -38.18 11.33 -13.96
C LEU A 1082 -37.88 11.81 -15.38
N LYS A 1083 -37.37 13.03 -15.54
CA LYS A 1083 -37.12 13.66 -16.85
C LYS A 1083 -35.68 14.12 -17.01
N GLY A 1084 -35.12 13.90 -18.20
CA GLY A 1084 -33.79 14.38 -18.59
C GLY A 1084 -32.72 14.19 -17.51
N ASP A 1085 -32.22 15.29 -16.95
CA ASP A 1085 -31.13 15.30 -15.97
C ASP A 1085 -31.49 14.83 -14.54
N GLU A 1086 -32.75 14.49 -14.29
CA GLU A 1086 -33.16 13.76 -13.08
C GLU A 1086 -32.78 12.26 -13.15
N ILE A 1087 -32.55 11.73 -14.36
CA ILE A 1087 -32.11 10.35 -14.60
C ILE A 1087 -30.58 10.31 -14.62
N ARG A 1088 -29.99 9.43 -13.80
CA ARG A 1088 -28.54 9.21 -13.72
C ARG A 1088 -27.99 8.69 -15.04
N LEU A 1089 -26.81 9.18 -15.44
CA LEU A 1089 -26.19 8.79 -16.71
C LEU A 1089 -25.90 7.28 -16.79
N GLU A 1090 -25.55 6.65 -15.65
CA GLU A 1090 -25.41 5.19 -15.56
C GLU A 1090 -26.72 4.47 -15.94
N ALA A 1091 -27.88 4.98 -15.49
CA ALA A 1091 -29.19 4.41 -15.80
C ALA A 1091 -29.59 4.65 -17.27
N ARG A 1092 -29.20 5.79 -17.86
CA ARG A 1092 -29.41 6.06 -19.30
C ARG A 1092 -28.61 5.09 -20.19
N ILE A 1093 -27.35 4.81 -19.82
CA ILE A 1093 -26.51 3.82 -20.50
C ILE A 1093 -27.12 2.42 -20.37
N LEU A 1094 -27.55 2.05 -19.16
CA LEU A 1094 -28.17 0.75 -18.88
C LEU A 1094 -29.48 0.55 -19.67
N ALA A 1095 -30.33 1.58 -19.75
CA ALA A 1095 -31.59 1.55 -20.50
C ALA A 1095 -31.40 1.34 -22.02
N VAL A 1096 -30.30 1.86 -22.60
CA VAL A 1096 -29.96 1.62 -24.01
C VAL A 1096 -29.32 0.23 -24.19
N ALA A 1097 -28.47 -0.20 -23.26
CA ALA A 1097 -27.87 -1.54 -23.28
C ALA A 1097 -28.91 -2.66 -23.17
N ASP A 1098 -29.89 -2.52 -22.26
CA ASP A 1098 -31.06 -3.42 -22.14
C ASP A 1098 -31.81 -3.51 -23.48
N VAL A 1099 -32.22 -2.38 -24.08
CA VAL A 1099 -32.96 -2.41 -25.35
C VAL A 1099 -32.16 -3.08 -26.48
N ILE A 1100 -30.85 -2.81 -26.58
CA ILE A 1100 -29.96 -3.44 -27.57
C ILE A 1100 -29.91 -4.95 -27.38
N GLU A 1101 -29.69 -5.44 -26.15
CA GLU A 1101 -29.68 -6.87 -25.84
C GLU A 1101 -31.06 -7.48 -26.11
N SER A 1102 -32.10 -6.91 -25.49
CA SER A 1102 -33.48 -7.39 -25.49
C SER A 1102 -34.13 -7.51 -26.87
N MET A 1103 -33.66 -6.75 -27.85
CA MET A 1103 -34.07 -6.83 -29.26
C MET A 1103 -33.19 -7.73 -30.12
N SER A 1104 -31.92 -7.86 -29.76
CA SER A 1104 -30.96 -8.73 -30.46
C SER A 1104 -31.05 -10.19 -30.02
N THR A 1105 -31.63 -10.46 -28.85
CA THR A 1105 -31.82 -11.79 -28.26
C THR A 1105 -33.27 -12.28 -28.39
N HIS A 1106 -33.46 -13.61 -28.44
CA HIS A 1106 -34.79 -14.23 -28.49
C HIS A 1106 -35.51 -14.12 -27.13
N ARG A 1107 -36.80 -13.77 -27.13
CA ARG A 1107 -37.68 -13.71 -25.94
C ARG A 1107 -38.89 -14.64 -26.12
N PRO A 1108 -39.57 -15.10 -25.05
CA PRO A 1108 -40.57 -16.19 -25.11
C PRO A 1108 -41.74 -15.93 -26.06
N TYR A 1109 -42.09 -14.67 -26.29
CA TYR A 1109 -43.17 -14.22 -27.17
C TYR A 1109 -42.68 -13.53 -28.47
N ARG A 1110 -41.36 -13.47 -28.72
CA ARG A 1110 -40.77 -12.74 -29.85
C ARG A 1110 -39.37 -13.25 -30.23
N ALA A 1111 -39.19 -13.64 -31.50
CA ALA A 1111 -37.86 -13.93 -32.04
C ALA A 1111 -36.93 -12.70 -32.00
N ALA A 1112 -35.61 -12.93 -31.96
CA ALA A 1112 -34.63 -11.88 -32.12
C ALA A 1112 -34.90 -11.09 -33.42
N LEU A 1113 -34.95 -9.76 -33.32
CA LEU A 1113 -35.09 -8.88 -34.49
C LEU A 1113 -33.71 -8.49 -35.08
N GLY A 1114 -32.65 -8.81 -34.35
CA GLY A 1114 -31.27 -8.53 -34.74
C GLY A 1114 -30.80 -7.13 -34.36
N VAL A 1115 -29.49 -6.96 -34.35
CA VAL A 1115 -28.82 -5.72 -33.89
C VAL A 1115 -29.24 -4.51 -34.72
N ASP A 1116 -29.40 -4.65 -36.04
CA ASP A 1116 -29.86 -3.54 -36.88
C ASP A 1116 -31.27 -3.05 -36.52
N ALA A 1117 -32.21 -3.94 -36.15
CA ALA A 1117 -33.54 -3.54 -35.69
C ALA A 1117 -33.49 -2.87 -34.31
N ALA A 1118 -32.58 -3.30 -33.44
CA ALA A 1118 -32.34 -2.67 -32.14
C ALA A 1118 -31.75 -1.26 -32.29
N LEU A 1119 -30.79 -1.08 -33.20
CA LEU A 1119 -30.23 0.22 -33.55
C LEU A 1119 -31.29 1.15 -34.17
N VAL A 1120 -32.20 0.62 -34.99
CA VAL A 1120 -33.32 1.38 -35.54
C VAL A 1120 -34.29 1.85 -34.44
N GLU A 1121 -34.60 1.03 -33.44
CA GLU A 1121 -35.47 1.43 -32.31
C GLU A 1121 -34.85 2.56 -31.48
N ILE A 1122 -33.58 2.41 -31.04
CA ILE A 1122 -32.94 3.44 -30.22
C ILE A 1122 -32.75 4.76 -30.99
N LEU A 1123 -32.56 4.69 -32.32
CA LEU A 1123 -32.51 5.88 -33.18
C LEU A 1123 -33.88 6.55 -33.37
N HIS A 1124 -34.98 5.79 -33.39
CA HIS A 1124 -36.34 6.37 -33.41
C HIS A 1124 -36.68 7.08 -32.08
N GLY A 1125 -36.20 6.55 -30.95
CA GLY A 1125 -36.38 7.15 -29.62
C GLY A 1125 -35.29 8.16 -29.20
N ARG A 1126 -34.33 8.48 -30.07
CA ARG A 1126 -33.14 9.29 -29.73
C ARG A 1126 -33.52 10.73 -29.36
N GLY A 1127 -33.15 11.14 -28.15
CA GLY A 1127 -33.41 12.50 -27.64
C GLY A 1127 -34.84 12.74 -27.15
N THR A 1128 -35.69 11.71 -27.13
CA THR A 1128 -37.08 11.77 -26.64
C THR A 1128 -37.34 10.70 -25.58
N VAL A 1129 -37.06 9.44 -25.89
CA VAL A 1129 -37.20 8.29 -25.00
C VAL A 1129 -35.84 7.90 -24.41
N TYR A 1130 -34.79 7.91 -25.25
CA TYR A 1130 -33.41 7.57 -24.92
C TYR A 1130 -32.48 8.78 -25.00
N ASP A 1131 -31.36 8.74 -24.28
CA ASP A 1131 -30.34 9.79 -24.29
C ASP A 1131 -29.59 9.84 -25.63
N ALA A 1132 -29.43 11.04 -26.19
CA ALA A 1132 -28.87 11.23 -27.52
C ALA A 1132 -27.37 10.85 -27.60
N ASP A 1133 -26.58 11.17 -26.58
CA ASP A 1133 -25.13 10.93 -26.58
C ASP A 1133 -24.83 9.44 -26.38
N VAL A 1134 -25.66 8.77 -25.56
CA VAL A 1134 -25.60 7.32 -25.35
C VAL A 1134 -25.98 6.54 -26.62
N CYS A 1135 -27.05 6.94 -27.31
CA CYS A 1135 -27.43 6.32 -28.59
C CYS A 1135 -26.32 6.47 -29.64
N ASP A 1136 -25.72 7.66 -29.75
CA ASP A 1136 -24.64 7.90 -30.71
C ASP A 1136 -23.37 7.09 -30.38
N ALA A 1137 -23.03 6.95 -29.09
CA ALA A 1137 -21.93 6.09 -28.65
C ALA A 1137 -22.18 4.61 -28.99
N ALA A 1138 -23.39 4.10 -28.74
CA ALA A 1138 -23.75 2.73 -29.09
C ALA A 1138 -23.70 2.46 -30.61
N VAL A 1139 -24.14 3.42 -31.43
CA VAL A 1139 -24.07 3.32 -32.90
C VAL A 1139 -22.60 3.33 -33.39
N ARG A 1140 -21.74 4.22 -32.88
CA ARG A 1140 -20.31 4.23 -33.24
C ARG A 1140 -19.61 2.92 -32.85
N LEU A 1141 -19.84 2.46 -31.63
CA LEU A 1141 -19.29 1.22 -31.10
C LEU A 1141 -19.61 0.02 -32.01
N ILE A 1142 -20.88 -0.13 -32.41
CA ILE A 1142 -21.34 -1.29 -33.18
C ILE A 1142 -21.04 -1.14 -34.69
N LYS A 1143 -21.32 0.02 -35.31
CA LYS A 1143 -21.19 0.19 -36.77
C LYS A 1143 -19.82 0.67 -37.25
N GLU A 1144 -19.13 1.50 -36.49
CA GLU A 1144 -17.83 2.08 -36.90
C GLU A 1144 -16.65 1.29 -36.34
N LYS A 1145 -16.75 0.81 -35.10
CA LYS A 1145 -15.70 0.01 -34.44
C LYS A 1145 -15.92 -1.50 -34.50
N GLY A 1146 -17.03 -1.96 -35.08
CA GLY A 1146 -17.29 -3.38 -35.32
C GLY A 1146 -17.45 -4.22 -34.05
N TYR A 1147 -17.93 -3.63 -32.95
CA TYR A 1147 -18.20 -4.36 -31.71
C TYR A 1147 -19.26 -5.44 -31.93
N VAL A 1148 -18.85 -6.70 -31.75
CA VAL A 1148 -19.75 -7.85 -31.78
C VAL A 1148 -20.40 -7.97 -30.40
N LEU A 1149 -21.74 -7.97 -30.35
CA LEU A 1149 -22.47 -8.19 -29.10
C LEU A 1149 -22.05 -9.54 -28.49
N PRO A 1150 -21.87 -9.63 -27.16
CA PRO A 1150 -21.45 -10.86 -26.50
C PRO A 1150 -22.49 -11.97 -26.72
N ILE A 1151 -22.16 -12.94 -27.57
CA ILE A 1151 -23.00 -14.11 -27.85
C ILE A 1151 -22.85 -15.11 -26.70
N PHE A 1152 -23.96 -15.60 -26.17
CA PHE A 1152 -23.94 -16.68 -25.17
C PHE A 1152 -23.70 -18.02 -25.88
N THR A 1153 -22.44 -18.38 -26.11
CA THR A 1153 -22.06 -19.77 -26.37
C THR A 1153 -22.11 -20.55 -25.06
N GLN A 1154 -22.87 -21.65 -25.05
CA GLN A 1154 -22.90 -22.62 -23.95
C GLN A 1154 -21.52 -23.24 -23.68
#